data_AF-A0A938YXV8-F1
#
_entry.id   AF-A0A938YXV8-F1
#
_cell.length_a   1.000
_cell.length_b   1.000
_cell.length_c   1.000
_cell.angle_alpha   90.00
_cell.angle_beta   90.00
_cell.angle_gamma   90.00
#
_symmetry.space_group_name_H-M   'P 1'
#
loop_
_entity.id
_entity.type
_entity.pdbx_description
1 polymer ?
#
loop_
_entity_poly.entity_id
_entity_poly.type
_entity_poly.pdbx_seq_one_letter_code
_entity_poly.pdbx_strand_id
1 'polypeptide(L)'
;IGTGGRDLSDKVGAITVKDAIVALENHEPTDVICVISKPPAKEVRDEVVQLLQSISKPVVAIFLGEKPEAHEGKVYLAHTLEETARIAVDLANEEPVKANYFERVATPDVPQLAEDKVVKGLYSGGTLAAEAGMLISEALNLEGLVKQEGYILHSHGYDVIDLGDDIYTQGKPHPMIDPEVRIKKIEDYAQDEQTGVILFDVVLGYGAHADMVGALLPAIEAAQQTAQAADRALYFVATVCGTEKDPQNYQEAVNRLKAAGVYVAPSNAQAVQLALALKGATLSEADKAVNDYTGSKVEVPTVSEKVMELLTTKPRIINVGLQSFNESILQYGGKTEQFNWRPRANGNKKMIRILDALEEFDEKITAENQAVTDKIKNAQPFLIDVVPAKSVIAELNESQKTLLHAGPPIQWSEMTGPMQGSCIGAALFERWAKDEDEARRLLESGEVRFMPCHHVQAVGPMGGITSGNMPVFVVENRLVGNKAYCILNEGIGKVLRFGAYSQEVIDRLDWIKDVLGPTIAKALQLTEEGINLNVLIARSITMGDEFHQRNIAASLNFLKEIAPLIIQTEIDEKQKYEVIKFLADTDQFFLNIMMATGKAIVDGARVDAKGTIVTTMTRNGVNFGVRVAQTEDQWHTAPVNTPKGLYFTGFTEADGNPDIGDSAITETVGVGAMAMVAAPGVTRFVGAGGFEDALETSNEMAKICFGHNPTFSIPTWDFQGTCLGIDIRKVVETGITPIINTGIAHKEAGVGQVGAGTVRAPLGCFENALTAYAKDLGIDVD
;
A
#
# COMPACT_ATOMS: atom_id res chain seq x y z
N ILE A 1 -1.59 -33.87 3.31
CA ILE A 1 -2.12 -33.30 2.05
C ILE A 1 -3.36 -32.49 2.42
N GLY A 2 -3.41 -31.20 2.11
CA GLY A 2 -4.61 -30.38 2.35
C GLY A 2 -5.64 -30.61 1.25
N THR A 3 -6.86 -31.02 1.63
CA THR A 3 -7.93 -31.39 0.67
C THR A 3 -9.01 -30.32 0.52
N GLY A 4 -8.94 -29.25 1.33
CA GLY A 4 -9.94 -28.20 1.41
C GLY A 4 -11.03 -28.51 2.44
N GLY A 5 -11.42 -27.51 3.23
CA GLY A 5 -12.29 -27.70 4.40
C GLY A 5 -13.72 -28.20 4.11
N ARG A 6 -14.14 -28.21 2.84
CA ARG A 6 -15.47 -28.67 2.39
C ARG A 6 -15.46 -30.05 1.72
N ASP A 7 -14.31 -30.69 1.58
CA ASP A 7 -14.16 -31.90 0.76
C ASP A 7 -15.04 -33.06 1.26
N LEU A 8 -15.17 -33.24 2.58
CA LEU A 8 -16.02 -34.29 3.17
C LEU A 8 -17.51 -33.91 3.30
N SER A 9 -17.95 -32.81 2.67
CA SER A 9 -19.39 -32.49 2.62
C SER A 9 -20.13 -33.40 1.62
N ASP A 10 -21.41 -33.64 1.84
CA ASP A 10 -22.26 -34.43 0.92
C ASP A 10 -22.22 -33.93 -0.53
N LYS A 11 -22.11 -32.61 -0.71
CA LYS A 11 -22.08 -31.98 -2.04
C LYS A 11 -20.79 -32.28 -2.81
N VAL A 12 -19.69 -32.50 -2.10
CA VAL A 12 -18.36 -32.75 -2.70
C VAL A 12 -18.06 -34.24 -2.72
N GLY A 13 -18.45 -35.00 -1.69
CA GLY A 13 -18.35 -36.46 -1.67
C GLY A 13 -16.93 -37.00 -1.43
N ALA A 14 -16.10 -36.26 -0.69
CA ALA A 14 -14.73 -36.62 -0.31
C ALA A 14 -13.82 -37.02 -1.47
N ILE A 15 -13.96 -36.37 -2.63
CA ILE A 15 -13.21 -36.70 -3.85
C ILE A 15 -11.71 -36.61 -3.59
N THR A 16 -11.24 -35.48 -3.05
CA THR A 16 -9.81 -35.23 -2.89
C THR A 16 -9.21 -36.09 -1.77
N VAL A 17 -9.95 -36.33 -0.68
CA VAL A 17 -9.55 -37.27 0.38
C VAL A 17 -9.41 -38.69 -0.16
N LYS A 18 -10.38 -39.17 -0.95
CA LYS A 18 -10.30 -40.51 -1.55
C LYS A 18 -9.10 -40.63 -2.49
N ASP A 19 -8.87 -39.65 -3.35
CA ASP A 19 -7.69 -39.61 -4.24
C ASP A 19 -6.38 -39.59 -3.44
N ALA A 20 -6.31 -38.82 -2.36
CA ALA A 20 -5.15 -38.76 -1.48
C ALA A 20 -4.88 -40.08 -0.76
N ILE A 21 -5.92 -40.76 -0.27
CA ILE A 21 -5.79 -42.08 0.37
C ILE A 21 -5.19 -43.09 -0.62
N VAL A 22 -5.74 -43.15 -1.84
CA VAL A 22 -5.27 -44.07 -2.88
C VAL A 22 -3.83 -43.72 -3.30
N ALA A 23 -3.50 -42.43 -3.42
CA ALA A 23 -2.14 -42.00 -3.75
C ALA A 23 -1.14 -42.39 -2.66
N LEU A 24 -1.49 -42.16 -1.39
CA LEU A 24 -0.63 -42.50 -0.24
C LEU A 24 -0.48 -44.02 -0.07
N GLU A 25 -1.51 -44.81 -0.37
CA GLU A 25 -1.40 -46.27 -0.44
C GLU A 25 -0.31 -46.70 -1.45
N ASN A 26 -0.24 -46.03 -2.60
CA ASN A 26 0.71 -46.35 -3.67
C ASN A 26 2.05 -45.58 -3.55
N HIS A 27 2.23 -44.77 -2.51
CA HIS A 27 3.45 -43.98 -2.28
C HIS A 27 4.38 -44.74 -1.34
N GLU A 28 5.45 -45.36 -1.87
CA GLU A 28 6.33 -46.25 -1.12
C GLU A 28 6.91 -45.64 0.18
N PRO A 29 7.35 -44.36 0.22
CA PRO A 29 7.84 -43.74 1.46
C PRO A 29 6.79 -43.46 2.56
N THR A 30 5.51 -43.78 2.34
CA THR A 30 4.46 -43.57 3.34
C THR A 30 4.21 -44.87 4.11
N ASP A 31 4.50 -44.86 5.41
CA ASP A 31 4.27 -46.02 6.28
C ASP A 31 2.89 -46.00 6.96
N VAL A 32 2.42 -44.82 7.36
CA VAL A 32 1.15 -44.62 8.08
C VAL A 32 0.33 -43.52 7.41
N ILE A 33 -0.98 -43.72 7.30
CA ILE A 33 -1.91 -42.71 6.79
C ILE A 33 -2.70 -42.09 7.95
N CYS A 34 -2.56 -40.78 8.12
CA CYS A 34 -3.31 -40.00 9.10
C CYS A 34 -4.39 -39.16 8.39
N VAL A 35 -5.66 -39.37 8.76
CA VAL A 35 -6.80 -38.64 8.22
C VAL A 35 -7.38 -37.73 9.29
N ILE A 36 -7.39 -36.43 9.03
CA ILE A 36 -7.91 -35.41 9.95
C ILE A 36 -9.03 -34.65 9.23
N SER A 37 -10.22 -34.65 9.81
CA SER A 37 -11.36 -33.92 9.25
C SER A 37 -12.25 -33.27 10.31
N LYS A 38 -12.85 -32.14 9.94
CA LYS A 38 -14.09 -31.62 10.54
C LYS A 38 -15.22 -32.67 10.42
N PRO A 39 -16.32 -32.58 11.19
CA PRO A 39 -17.35 -33.61 11.18
C PRO A 39 -17.91 -33.87 9.76
N PRO A 40 -17.69 -35.06 9.18
CA PRO A 40 -18.24 -35.41 7.88
C PRO A 40 -19.74 -35.72 7.99
N ALA A 41 -20.43 -35.74 6.85
CA ALA A 41 -21.73 -36.39 6.78
C ALA A 41 -21.57 -37.90 6.94
N LYS A 42 -22.56 -38.57 7.55
CA LYS A 42 -22.45 -39.98 7.94
C LYS A 42 -22.15 -40.87 6.74
N GLU A 43 -22.85 -40.66 5.63
CA GLU A 43 -22.69 -41.45 4.41
C GLU A 43 -21.29 -41.29 3.82
N VAL A 44 -20.79 -40.05 3.73
CA VAL A 44 -19.44 -39.75 3.24
C VAL A 44 -18.36 -40.32 4.18
N ARG A 45 -18.60 -40.26 5.50
CA ARG A 45 -17.72 -40.90 6.50
C ARG A 45 -17.62 -42.39 6.26
N ASP A 46 -18.77 -43.05 6.17
CA ASP A 46 -18.84 -44.50 6.06
C ASP A 46 -18.14 -44.98 4.77
N GLU A 47 -18.25 -44.24 3.66
CA GLU A 47 -17.48 -44.48 2.43
C GLU A 47 -15.96 -44.34 2.64
N VAL A 48 -15.52 -43.26 3.30
CA VAL A 48 -14.09 -43.01 3.56
C VAL A 48 -13.51 -44.08 4.47
N VAL A 49 -14.22 -44.46 5.54
CA VAL A 49 -13.80 -45.55 6.44
C VAL A 49 -13.74 -46.88 5.69
N GLN A 50 -14.72 -47.18 4.84
CA GLN A 50 -14.71 -48.38 4.01
C GLN A 50 -13.46 -48.45 3.11
N LEU A 51 -13.07 -47.32 2.50
CA LEU A 51 -11.84 -47.24 1.70
C LEU A 51 -10.58 -47.43 2.56
N LEU A 52 -10.51 -46.79 3.73
CA LEU A 52 -9.41 -46.94 4.68
C LEU A 52 -9.27 -48.39 5.18
N GLN A 53 -10.37 -49.10 5.35
CA GLN A 53 -10.38 -50.53 5.69
C GLN A 53 -9.93 -51.44 4.53
N SER A 54 -9.84 -50.91 3.30
CA SER A 54 -9.54 -51.67 2.09
C SER A 54 -8.07 -51.57 1.62
N ILE A 55 -7.36 -50.48 1.97
CA ILE A 55 -5.94 -50.27 1.65
C ILE A 55 -4.99 -51.18 2.46
N SER A 56 -3.69 -51.27 2.19
CA SER A 56 -2.78 -52.15 2.95
C SER A 56 -2.16 -51.48 4.17
N LYS A 57 -1.97 -50.15 4.12
CA LYS A 57 -1.27 -49.39 5.16
C LYS A 57 -2.09 -49.18 6.44
N PRO A 58 -1.43 -49.10 7.63
CA PRO A 58 -2.07 -48.73 8.87
C PRO A 58 -2.62 -47.29 8.82
N VAL A 59 -3.74 -47.08 9.51
CA VAL A 59 -4.49 -45.81 9.46
C VAL A 59 -4.84 -45.34 10.86
N VAL A 60 -4.64 -44.05 11.11
CA VAL A 60 -5.33 -43.33 12.18
C VAL A 60 -6.24 -42.28 11.58
N ALA A 61 -7.46 -42.17 12.10
CA ALA A 61 -8.43 -41.19 11.64
C ALA A 61 -9.09 -40.46 12.80
N ILE A 62 -9.27 -39.15 12.64
CA ILE A 62 -10.06 -38.31 13.54
C ILE A 62 -11.13 -37.58 12.73
N PHE A 63 -12.37 -37.80 13.13
CA PHE A 63 -13.55 -37.07 12.67
C PHE A 63 -14.04 -36.21 13.83
N LEU A 64 -13.65 -34.93 13.82
CA LEU A 64 -13.98 -34.02 14.93
C LEU A 64 -15.50 -33.99 15.15
N GLY A 65 -15.93 -34.09 16.40
CA GLY A 65 -17.34 -34.22 16.78
C GLY A 65 -17.80 -35.66 17.03
N GLU A 66 -17.00 -36.67 16.72
CA GLU A 66 -17.25 -38.06 17.11
C GLU A 66 -16.42 -38.46 18.33
N LYS A 67 -17.04 -39.19 19.29
CA LYS A 67 -16.37 -39.79 20.44
C LYS A 67 -16.32 -41.31 20.29
N PRO A 68 -15.29 -41.86 19.62
CA PRO A 68 -15.21 -43.30 19.37
C PRO A 68 -14.99 -44.09 20.68
N GLU A 69 -15.77 -45.15 20.88
CA GLU A 69 -15.64 -46.05 22.05
C GLU A 69 -14.62 -47.17 21.83
N ALA A 70 -14.26 -47.44 20.57
CA ALA A 70 -13.31 -48.48 20.18
C ALA A 70 -12.63 -48.15 18.85
N HIS A 71 -11.53 -48.83 18.57
CA HIS A 71 -10.91 -48.88 17.24
C HIS A 71 -11.50 -50.05 16.44
N GLU A 72 -11.47 -49.97 15.11
CA GLU A 72 -12.07 -50.99 14.25
C GLU A 72 -11.07 -51.51 13.21
N GLY A 73 -10.81 -52.81 13.24
CA GLY A 73 -9.87 -53.47 12.33
C GLY A 73 -8.49 -52.81 12.37
N LYS A 74 -8.10 -52.20 11.25
CA LYS A 74 -6.82 -51.48 11.12
C LYS A 74 -6.94 -49.95 11.13
N VAL A 75 -8.16 -49.44 11.31
CA VAL A 75 -8.44 -48.01 11.35
C VAL A 75 -8.61 -47.61 12.81
N TYR A 76 -7.61 -46.92 13.33
CA TYR A 76 -7.61 -46.41 14.70
C TYR A 76 -8.35 -45.07 14.74
N LEU A 77 -9.55 -45.08 15.31
CA LEU A 77 -10.36 -43.87 15.49
C LEU A 77 -9.92 -43.13 16.76
N ALA A 78 -9.52 -41.87 16.59
CA ALA A 78 -9.10 -40.99 17.67
C ALA A 78 -10.17 -39.93 17.99
N HIS A 79 -10.20 -39.49 19.24
CA HIS A 79 -11.08 -38.43 19.75
C HIS A 79 -10.40 -37.05 19.72
N THR A 80 -9.08 -36.98 19.95
CA THR A 80 -8.31 -35.72 19.94
C THR A 80 -7.16 -35.73 18.93
N LEU A 81 -6.74 -34.55 18.47
CA LEU A 81 -5.59 -34.36 17.59
C LEU A 81 -4.29 -34.86 18.25
N GLU A 82 -4.18 -34.72 19.57
CA GLU A 82 -3.07 -35.29 20.35
C GLU A 82 -3.08 -36.82 20.29
N GLU A 83 -4.22 -37.46 20.59
CA GLU A 83 -4.37 -38.90 20.48
C GLU A 83 -4.06 -39.39 19.06
N THR A 84 -4.58 -38.68 18.05
CA THR A 84 -4.31 -38.97 16.63
C THR A 84 -2.81 -38.97 16.34
N ALA A 85 -2.09 -37.94 16.80
CA ALA A 85 -0.65 -37.82 16.58
C ALA A 85 0.13 -38.93 17.29
N ARG A 86 -0.23 -39.28 18.53
CA ARG A 86 0.46 -40.32 19.29
C ARG A 86 0.22 -41.71 18.71
N ILE A 87 -1.01 -42.02 18.28
CA ILE A 87 -1.31 -43.26 17.56
C ILE A 87 -0.52 -43.32 16.24
N ALA A 88 -0.44 -42.23 15.48
CA ALA A 88 0.35 -42.19 14.25
C ALA A 88 1.83 -42.51 14.50
N VAL A 89 2.40 -41.97 15.57
CA VAL A 89 3.79 -42.22 15.96
C VAL A 89 4.00 -43.68 16.39
N ASP A 90 3.13 -44.22 17.24
CA ASP A 90 3.23 -45.60 17.69
C ASP A 90 3.12 -46.56 16.48
N LEU A 91 2.18 -46.32 15.56
CA LEU A 91 2.06 -47.08 14.31
C LEU A 91 3.30 -46.99 13.42
N ALA A 92 3.90 -45.80 13.30
CA ALA A 92 5.09 -45.58 12.47
C ALA A 92 6.35 -46.25 13.07
N ASN A 93 6.39 -46.37 14.39
CA ASN A 93 7.46 -47.06 15.11
C ASN A 93 7.19 -48.57 15.27
N GLU A 94 6.09 -49.09 14.71
CA GLU A 94 5.61 -50.46 14.90
C GLU A 94 5.37 -50.84 16.38
N GLU A 95 5.05 -49.85 17.21
CA GLU A 95 4.69 -50.02 18.61
C GLU A 95 3.19 -50.34 18.77
N PRO A 96 2.80 -51.14 19.78
CA PRO A 96 1.39 -51.40 20.05
C PRO A 96 0.64 -50.12 20.45
N VAL A 97 -0.49 -49.87 19.80
CA VAL A 97 -1.39 -48.77 20.16
C VAL A 97 -1.93 -48.97 21.57
N LYS A 98 -1.83 -47.93 22.40
CA LYS A 98 -2.27 -47.94 23.80
C LYS A 98 -3.79 -47.84 23.89
N ALA A 99 -4.35 -48.40 24.96
CA ALA A 99 -5.78 -48.28 25.23
C ALA A 99 -6.20 -46.82 25.49
N ASN A 100 -5.29 -45.97 25.98
CA ASN A 100 -5.58 -44.59 26.32
C ASN A 100 -4.31 -43.73 26.26
N TYR A 101 -4.40 -42.57 25.62
CA TYR A 101 -3.31 -41.59 25.51
C TYR A 101 -3.53 -40.32 26.35
N PHE A 102 -4.65 -40.23 27.06
CA PHE A 102 -5.03 -39.07 27.84
C PHE A 102 -4.10 -38.86 29.04
N GLU A 103 -3.47 -37.68 29.08
CA GLU A 103 -2.65 -37.24 30.19
C GLU A 103 -3.34 -36.08 30.91
N ARG A 104 -3.44 -36.15 32.25
CA ARG A 104 -4.06 -35.09 33.04
C ARG A 104 -3.07 -33.94 33.29
N VAL A 105 -3.40 -32.76 32.78
CA VAL A 105 -2.63 -31.53 33.02
C VAL A 105 -2.82 -31.06 34.46
N ALA A 106 -1.74 -30.56 35.06
CA ALA A 106 -1.76 -29.98 36.40
C ALA A 106 -2.53 -28.65 36.39
N THR A 107 -3.43 -28.48 37.37
CA THR A 107 -4.14 -27.22 37.57
C THR A 107 -3.15 -26.14 38.05
N PRO A 108 -3.13 -24.93 37.44
CA PRO A 108 -2.29 -23.84 37.91
C PRO A 108 -2.66 -23.42 39.32
N ASP A 109 -1.66 -23.01 40.11
CA ASP A 109 -1.84 -22.51 41.47
C ASP A 109 -2.37 -21.07 41.45
N VAL A 110 -3.61 -20.90 41.00
CA VAL A 110 -4.34 -19.64 40.95
C VAL A 110 -5.79 -19.82 41.40
N PRO A 111 -6.48 -18.75 41.85
CA PRO A 111 -7.88 -18.84 42.23
C PRO A 111 -8.75 -19.36 41.06
N GLN A 112 -9.59 -20.34 41.37
CA GLN A 112 -10.62 -20.82 40.45
C GLN A 112 -11.55 -19.66 40.06
N LEU A 113 -11.91 -19.61 38.79
CA LEU A 113 -12.84 -18.62 38.27
C LEU A 113 -14.23 -18.75 38.89
N ALA A 114 -14.89 -17.61 39.09
CA ALA A 114 -16.27 -17.56 39.56
C ALA A 114 -17.24 -18.26 38.60
N GLU A 115 -18.41 -18.67 39.11
CA GLU A 115 -19.38 -19.49 38.37
C GLU A 115 -19.97 -18.77 37.14
N ASP A 116 -20.04 -17.44 37.15
CA ASP A 116 -20.51 -16.61 36.04
C ASP A 116 -19.48 -16.43 34.91
N LYS A 117 -18.21 -16.81 35.13
CA LYS A 117 -17.14 -16.63 34.14
C LYS A 117 -17.09 -17.74 33.10
N VAL A 118 -16.79 -17.40 31.86
CA VAL A 118 -16.81 -18.32 30.70
C VAL A 118 -15.47 -18.36 29.97
N VAL A 119 -15.30 -19.37 29.11
CA VAL A 119 -14.15 -19.54 28.21
C VAL A 119 -14.51 -19.01 26.83
N LYS A 120 -13.62 -18.19 26.26
CA LYS A 120 -13.70 -17.65 24.89
C LYS A 120 -12.53 -18.16 24.05
N GLY A 121 -12.80 -18.97 23.04
CA GLY A 121 -11.82 -19.55 22.12
C GLY A 121 -11.64 -18.71 20.85
N LEU A 122 -10.43 -18.23 20.59
CA LEU A 122 -10.08 -17.36 19.45
C LEU A 122 -9.02 -18.03 18.56
N TYR A 123 -9.49 -18.84 17.62
CA TYR A 123 -8.63 -19.72 16.83
C TYR A 123 -8.39 -19.21 15.41
N SER A 124 -7.14 -19.33 14.95
CA SER A 124 -6.76 -19.12 13.55
C SER A 124 -6.87 -20.41 12.72
N GLY A 125 -6.74 -21.58 13.35
CA GLY A 125 -6.91 -22.88 12.72
C GLY A 125 -8.27 -23.51 13.01
N GLY A 126 -9.13 -23.63 11.99
CA GLY A 126 -10.49 -24.16 12.17
C GLY A 126 -10.62 -25.58 12.72
N THR A 127 -9.63 -26.44 12.47
CA THR A 127 -9.57 -27.80 13.05
C THR A 127 -9.29 -27.75 14.56
N LEU A 128 -8.41 -26.85 15.00
CA LEU A 128 -8.12 -26.63 16.42
C LEU A 128 -9.33 -26.02 17.13
N ALA A 129 -10.02 -25.09 16.46
CA ALA A 129 -11.26 -24.50 16.93
C ALA A 129 -12.35 -25.57 17.15
N ALA A 130 -12.54 -26.45 16.16
CA ALA A 130 -13.51 -27.56 16.23
C ALA A 130 -13.22 -28.54 17.36
N GLU A 131 -11.96 -28.93 17.58
CA GLU A 131 -11.57 -29.74 18.74
C GLU A 131 -11.88 -29.03 20.07
N ALA A 132 -11.54 -27.74 20.17
CA ALA A 132 -11.79 -26.97 21.39
C ALA A 132 -13.28 -26.82 21.70
N GLY A 133 -14.10 -26.48 20.70
CA GLY A 133 -15.54 -26.38 20.86
C GLY A 133 -16.19 -27.69 21.28
N MET A 134 -15.75 -28.81 20.69
CA MET A 134 -16.23 -30.15 21.04
C MET A 134 -15.91 -30.50 22.50
N LEU A 135 -14.64 -30.37 22.90
CA LEU A 135 -14.18 -30.73 24.24
C LEU A 135 -14.80 -29.82 25.33
N ILE A 136 -14.94 -28.52 25.07
CA ILE A 136 -15.61 -27.60 26.00
C ILE A 136 -17.10 -27.96 26.14
N SER A 137 -17.76 -28.23 25.01
CA SER A 137 -19.18 -28.61 25.03
C SER A 137 -19.40 -29.93 25.78
N GLU A 138 -18.52 -30.91 25.60
CA GLU A 138 -18.60 -32.19 26.31
C GLU A 138 -18.40 -32.01 27.82
N ALA A 139 -17.34 -31.33 28.24
CA ALA A 139 -17.01 -31.15 29.66
C ALA A 139 -18.11 -30.41 30.45
N LEU A 140 -18.82 -29.49 29.77
CA LEU A 140 -19.82 -28.62 30.38
C LEU A 140 -21.25 -29.04 30.04
N ASN A 141 -21.45 -30.15 29.31
CA ASN A 141 -22.75 -30.62 28.82
C ASN A 141 -23.57 -29.52 28.08
N LEU A 142 -22.91 -28.80 27.17
CA LEU A 142 -23.55 -27.77 26.32
C LEU A 142 -24.18 -28.40 25.06
N GLU A 143 -24.84 -27.57 24.24
CA GLU A 143 -25.65 -27.98 23.08
C GLU A 143 -24.86 -28.55 21.87
N GLY A 144 -23.55 -28.78 22.03
CA GLY A 144 -22.67 -29.27 20.98
C GLY A 144 -22.14 -28.17 20.06
N LEU A 145 -21.57 -28.59 18.93
CA LEU A 145 -21.10 -27.69 17.89
C LEU A 145 -22.28 -27.03 17.18
N VAL A 146 -22.21 -25.72 16.94
CA VAL A 146 -23.27 -24.96 16.24
C VAL A 146 -22.96 -24.81 14.75
N LYS A 147 -24.00 -24.70 13.92
CA LYS A 147 -23.89 -24.32 12.50
C LYS A 147 -24.18 -22.82 12.34
N GLN A 148 -23.45 -21.97 13.05
CA GLN A 148 -23.53 -20.52 12.92
C GLN A 148 -22.25 -20.00 12.29
N GLU A 149 -22.34 -19.15 11.26
CA GLU A 149 -21.16 -18.64 10.55
C GLU A 149 -20.16 -17.99 11.53
N GLY A 150 -18.89 -18.38 11.42
CA GLY A 150 -17.80 -17.93 12.29
C GLY A 150 -17.75 -18.55 13.70
N TYR A 151 -18.82 -19.17 14.20
CA TYR A 151 -18.85 -19.77 15.54
C TYR A 151 -18.86 -21.30 15.46
N ILE A 152 -17.93 -21.91 16.19
CA ILE A 152 -17.87 -23.36 16.40
C ILE A 152 -18.71 -23.75 17.62
N LEU A 153 -18.66 -22.94 18.68
CA LEU A 153 -19.49 -23.05 19.88
C LEU A 153 -20.02 -21.66 20.21
N HIS A 154 -21.32 -21.57 20.51
CA HIS A 154 -21.97 -20.34 20.98
C HIS A 154 -23.12 -20.73 21.90
N SER A 155 -22.83 -20.94 23.19
CA SER A 155 -23.82 -21.43 24.14
C SER A 155 -23.55 -20.91 25.55
N HIS A 156 -24.56 -20.33 26.20
CA HIS A 156 -24.48 -19.85 27.59
C HIS A 156 -23.27 -18.94 27.88
N GLY A 157 -22.89 -18.11 26.89
CA GLY A 157 -21.72 -17.23 26.96
C GLY A 157 -20.39 -17.90 26.60
N TYR A 158 -20.31 -19.22 26.47
CA TYR A 158 -19.12 -19.90 25.95
C TYR A 158 -19.07 -19.77 24.43
N ASP A 159 -17.98 -19.18 23.95
CA ASP A 159 -17.76 -18.96 22.52
C ASP A 159 -16.47 -19.66 22.10
N VAL A 160 -16.49 -20.34 20.94
CA VAL A 160 -15.28 -20.75 20.23
C VAL A 160 -15.43 -20.34 18.78
N ILE A 161 -14.47 -19.57 18.28
CA ILE A 161 -14.54 -18.90 16.97
C ILE A 161 -13.43 -19.43 16.07
N ASP A 162 -13.81 -19.78 14.84
CA ASP A 162 -12.88 -20.01 13.73
C ASP A 162 -12.69 -18.68 13.00
N LEU A 163 -11.63 -17.93 13.36
CA LEU A 163 -11.34 -16.63 12.75
C LEU A 163 -10.93 -16.77 11.28
N GLY A 164 -10.61 -17.99 10.84
CA GLY A 164 -10.30 -18.30 9.44
C GLY A 164 -11.53 -18.39 8.53
N ASP A 165 -12.73 -18.37 9.09
CA ASP A 165 -13.99 -18.45 8.34
C ASP A 165 -14.17 -17.26 7.37
N ASP A 166 -14.90 -17.48 6.28
CA ASP A 166 -15.11 -16.51 5.20
C ASP A 166 -15.69 -15.18 5.73
N ILE A 167 -16.52 -15.22 6.78
CA ILE A 167 -17.10 -14.00 7.39
C ILE A 167 -16.04 -13.04 7.94
N TYR A 168 -14.90 -13.57 8.39
CA TYR A 168 -13.80 -12.79 8.98
C TYR A 168 -12.68 -12.47 7.98
N THR A 169 -12.66 -13.17 6.84
CA THR A 169 -11.59 -13.07 5.82
C THR A 169 -12.03 -12.39 4.53
N GLN A 170 -13.29 -11.96 4.41
CA GLN A 170 -13.76 -11.18 3.26
C GLN A 170 -12.96 -9.87 3.10
N GLY A 171 -12.18 -9.80 2.02
CA GLY A 171 -11.36 -8.63 1.68
C GLY A 171 -10.09 -8.47 2.54
N LYS A 172 -9.75 -9.46 3.37
CA LYS A 172 -8.57 -9.46 4.24
C LYS A 172 -7.77 -10.76 4.12
N PRO A 173 -6.45 -10.76 4.38
CA PRO A 173 -5.71 -12.00 4.49
C PRO A 173 -6.21 -12.88 5.65
N HIS A 174 -5.97 -14.18 5.55
CA HIS A 174 -6.34 -15.15 6.60
C HIS A 174 -5.63 -14.84 7.94
N PRO A 175 -6.26 -15.06 9.11
CA PRO A 175 -5.68 -14.70 10.42
C PRO A 175 -4.41 -15.44 10.83
N MET A 176 -4.06 -16.52 10.13
CA MET A 176 -2.74 -17.16 10.28
C MET A 176 -1.61 -16.30 9.69
N ILE A 177 -1.95 -15.43 8.74
CA ILE A 177 -1.03 -14.58 7.98
C ILE A 177 -1.08 -13.16 8.50
N ASP A 178 -2.26 -12.64 8.82
CA ASP A 178 -2.47 -11.28 9.28
C ASP A 178 -3.08 -11.24 10.70
N PRO A 179 -2.51 -10.48 11.65
CA PRO A 179 -2.94 -10.51 13.04
C PRO A 179 -4.15 -9.59 13.35
N GLU A 180 -4.58 -8.72 12.45
CA GLU A 180 -5.49 -7.60 12.73
C GLU A 180 -6.81 -8.06 13.36
N VAL A 181 -7.45 -9.07 12.78
CA VAL A 181 -8.72 -9.62 13.26
C VAL A 181 -8.55 -10.27 14.64
N ARG A 182 -7.42 -10.93 14.88
CA ARG A 182 -7.13 -11.61 16.14
C ARG A 182 -6.94 -10.61 17.28
N ILE A 183 -6.17 -9.55 17.03
CA ILE A 183 -5.94 -8.44 17.97
C ILE A 183 -7.27 -7.83 18.37
N LYS A 184 -8.10 -7.44 17.39
CA LYS A 184 -9.42 -6.85 17.66
C LYS A 184 -10.32 -7.77 18.49
N LYS A 185 -10.34 -9.08 18.19
CA LYS A 185 -11.16 -10.03 18.95
C LYS A 185 -10.66 -10.27 20.37
N ILE A 186 -9.35 -10.22 20.59
CA ILE A 186 -8.78 -10.23 21.95
C ILE A 186 -9.26 -8.99 22.71
N GLU A 187 -9.20 -7.81 22.10
CA GLU A 187 -9.67 -6.55 22.71
C GLU A 187 -11.17 -6.59 23.03
N ASP A 188 -12.00 -7.05 22.08
CA ASP A 188 -13.46 -7.17 22.25
C ASP A 188 -13.80 -8.09 23.43
N TYR A 189 -13.26 -9.32 23.45
CA TYR A 189 -13.57 -10.30 24.50
C TYR A 189 -12.90 -10.01 25.83
N ALA A 190 -11.79 -9.26 25.83
CA ALA A 190 -11.20 -8.77 27.05
C ALA A 190 -12.10 -7.73 27.75
N GLN A 191 -12.97 -7.02 27.03
CA GLN A 191 -13.91 -6.07 27.63
C GLN A 191 -15.20 -6.73 28.15
N ASP A 192 -15.51 -7.95 27.70
CA ASP A 192 -16.66 -8.71 28.19
C ASP A 192 -16.43 -9.16 29.65
N GLU A 193 -17.28 -8.68 30.56
CA GLU A 193 -17.21 -8.95 32.00
C GLU A 193 -17.38 -10.45 32.32
N GLN A 194 -18.04 -11.23 31.46
CA GLN A 194 -18.20 -12.68 31.66
C GLN A 194 -16.93 -13.45 31.26
N THR A 195 -16.02 -12.88 30.48
CA THR A 195 -14.81 -13.59 30.05
C THR A 195 -13.87 -13.82 31.24
N GLY A 196 -13.63 -15.09 31.57
CA GLY A 196 -12.61 -15.50 32.56
C GLY A 196 -11.38 -16.16 31.94
N VAL A 197 -11.52 -16.78 30.76
CA VAL A 197 -10.40 -17.34 29.99
C VAL A 197 -10.51 -16.93 28.53
N ILE A 198 -9.41 -16.44 27.95
CA ILE A 198 -9.21 -16.37 26.50
C ILE A 198 -8.27 -17.50 26.10
N LEU A 199 -8.79 -18.45 25.32
CA LEU A 199 -8.09 -19.62 24.79
C LEU A 199 -7.76 -19.39 23.32
N PHE A 200 -6.51 -19.59 22.89
CA PHE A 200 -6.11 -19.31 21.49
C PHE A 200 -4.96 -20.20 21.01
N ASP A 201 -4.75 -20.24 19.69
CA ASP A 201 -3.67 -20.96 19.03
C ASP A 201 -2.59 -20.03 18.46
N VAL A 202 -1.36 -20.51 18.37
CA VAL A 202 -0.32 -19.90 17.54
C VAL A 202 0.20 -20.97 16.60
N VAL A 203 -0.23 -20.91 15.35
CA VAL A 203 0.21 -21.84 14.29
C VAL A 203 1.46 -21.28 13.63
N LEU A 204 2.54 -22.07 13.64
CA LEU A 204 3.83 -21.72 13.04
C LEU A 204 4.00 -22.37 11.66
N GLY A 205 5.16 -22.14 11.05
CA GLY A 205 5.56 -22.77 9.80
C GLY A 205 5.41 -21.88 8.59
N TYR A 206 5.68 -22.47 7.43
CA TYR A 206 5.66 -21.75 6.16
C TYR A 206 4.26 -21.26 5.81
N GLY A 207 4.15 -20.01 5.37
CA GLY A 207 2.89 -19.38 5.03
C GLY A 207 2.10 -18.84 6.23
N ALA A 208 2.60 -18.97 7.46
CA ALA A 208 2.10 -18.23 8.62
C ALA A 208 2.83 -16.90 8.79
N HIS A 209 2.31 -16.00 9.63
CA HIS A 209 2.95 -14.72 9.97
C HIS A 209 4.36 -14.95 10.53
N ALA A 210 5.29 -14.02 10.23
CA ALA A 210 6.70 -14.15 10.59
C ALA A 210 6.94 -14.06 12.12
N ASP A 211 6.14 -13.27 12.83
CA ASP A 211 6.17 -13.19 14.31
C ASP A 211 4.76 -12.96 14.88
N MET A 212 3.89 -13.98 14.85
CA MET A 212 2.52 -13.85 15.36
C MET A 212 2.50 -13.56 16.87
N VAL A 213 3.44 -14.11 17.64
CA VAL A 213 3.54 -13.85 19.08
C VAL A 213 3.81 -12.37 19.34
N GLY A 214 4.77 -11.77 18.64
CA GLY A 214 5.07 -10.34 18.78
C GLY A 214 3.92 -9.43 18.40
N ALA A 215 3.10 -9.84 17.44
CA ALA A 215 1.92 -9.08 17.05
C ALA A 215 0.79 -9.15 18.10
N LEU A 216 0.58 -10.31 18.74
CA LEU A 216 -0.51 -10.51 19.70
C LEU A 216 -0.18 -10.01 21.12
N LEU A 217 1.10 -10.03 21.52
CA LEU A 217 1.52 -9.70 22.88
C LEU A 217 1.05 -8.32 23.37
N PRO A 218 1.18 -7.22 22.61
CA PRO A 218 0.72 -5.91 23.06
C PRO A 218 -0.77 -5.87 23.45
N ALA A 219 -1.62 -6.58 22.69
CA ALA A 219 -3.05 -6.66 22.97
C ALA A 219 -3.35 -7.53 24.20
N ILE A 220 -2.63 -8.64 24.37
CA ILE A 220 -2.74 -9.53 25.53
C ILE A 220 -2.34 -8.78 26.81
N GLU A 221 -1.20 -8.10 26.80
CA GLU A 221 -0.69 -7.35 27.96
C GLU A 221 -1.63 -6.19 28.33
N ALA A 222 -2.14 -5.45 27.35
CA ALA A 222 -3.14 -4.39 27.58
C ALA A 222 -4.44 -4.94 28.17
N ALA A 223 -4.91 -6.10 27.69
CA ALA A 223 -6.10 -6.77 28.21
C ALA A 223 -5.90 -7.25 29.66
N GLN A 224 -4.75 -7.85 29.97
CA GLN A 224 -4.40 -8.27 31.33
C GLN A 224 -4.32 -7.08 32.30
N GLN A 225 -3.66 -5.99 31.90
CA GLN A 225 -3.55 -4.76 32.72
C GLN A 225 -4.93 -4.14 32.99
N THR A 226 -5.80 -4.10 31.97
CA THR A 226 -7.17 -3.58 32.10
C THR A 226 -8.00 -4.43 33.06
N ALA A 227 -7.92 -5.76 32.93
CA ALA A 227 -8.62 -6.69 33.83
C ALA A 227 -8.11 -6.54 35.29
N GLN A 228 -6.80 -6.44 35.48
CA GLN A 228 -6.19 -6.25 36.79
C GLN A 228 -6.60 -4.91 37.43
N ALA A 229 -6.63 -3.83 36.66
CA ALA A 229 -7.09 -2.52 37.15
C ALA A 229 -8.56 -2.53 37.58
N ALA A 230 -9.36 -3.44 37.01
CA ALA A 230 -10.77 -3.65 37.35
C ALA A 230 -11.00 -4.76 38.40
N ASP A 231 -9.94 -5.29 39.03
CA ASP A 231 -10.00 -6.42 39.97
C ASP A 231 -10.74 -7.66 39.42
N ARG A 232 -10.61 -7.90 38.11
CA ARG A 232 -11.24 -9.01 37.39
C ARG A 232 -10.21 -10.07 37.01
N ALA A 233 -10.50 -11.32 37.34
CA ALA A 233 -9.70 -12.45 36.89
C ALA A 233 -9.91 -12.72 35.39
N LEU A 234 -8.85 -12.55 34.60
CA LEU A 234 -8.79 -12.88 33.18
C LEU A 234 -7.49 -13.65 32.89
N TYR A 235 -7.62 -14.92 32.49
CA TYR A 235 -6.48 -15.77 32.16
C TYR A 235 -6.37 -15.96 30.64
N PHE A 236 -5.14 -16.06 30.17
CA PHE A 236 -4.84 -16.41 28.78
C PHE A 236 -4.24 -17.81 28.73
N VAL A 237 -4.81 -18.68 27.89
CA VAL A 237 -4.34 -20.04 27.67
C VAL A 237 -4.05 -20.22 26.19
N ALA A 238 -2.89 -20.79 25.85
CA ALA A 238 -2.47 -20.96 24.47
C ALA A 238 -1.93 -22.34 24.16
N THR A 239 -2.03 -22.73 22.89
CA THR A 239 -1.26 -23.82 22.29
C THR A 239 -0.41 -23.28 21.15
N VAL A 240 0.85 -23.72 21.05
CA VAL A 240 1.72 -23.41 19.90
C VAL A 240 1.77 -24.66 19.02
N CYS A 241 1.22 -24.57 17.81
CA CYS A 241 1.21 -25.65 16.83
C CYS A 241 2.32 -25.44 15.81
N GLY A 242 3.42 -26.15 15.96
CA GLY A 242 4.60 -26.06 15.09
C GLY A 242 5.73 -26.96 15.56
N THR A 243 6.89 -26.82 14.95
CA THR A 243 8.10 -27.59 15.25
C THR A 243 9.30 -26.67 15.49
N GLU A 244 10.35 -27.19 16.12
CA GLU A 244 11.63 -26.49 16.30
C GLU A 244 12.31 -26.09 14.98
N LYS A 245 11.88 -26.67 13.85
CA LYS A 245 12.41 -26.37 12.51
C LYS A 245 11.63 -25.28 11.78
N ASP A 246 10.53 -24.79 12.35
CA ASP A 246 9.75 -23.73 11.72
C ASP A 246 10.49 -22.37 11.77
N PRO A 247 10.31 -21.51 10.75
CA PRO A 247 11.03 -20.23 10.64
C PRO A 247 10.90 -19.32 11.86
N GLN A 248 9.77 -19.40 12.58
CA GLN A 248 9.41 -18.53 13.70
C GLN A 248 10.01 -18.96 15.06
N ASN A 249 10.72 -20.09 15.12
CA ASN A 249 11.31 -20.66 16.35
C ASN A 249 10.27 -21.02 17.42
N TYR A 250 9.89 -22.31 17.47
CA TYR A 250 8.91 -22.84 18.42
C TYR A 250 9.23 -22.50 19.89
N GLN A 251 10.47 -22.72 20.33
CA GLN A 251 10.82 -22.55 21.75
C GLN A 251 10.75 -21.08 22.16
N GLU A 252 11.14 -20.17 21.26
CA GLU A 252 11.06 -18.74 21.50
C GLU A 252 9.60 -18.25 21.60
N ALA A 253 8.73 -18.71 20.69
CA ALA A 253 7.30 -18.41 20.73
C ALA A 253 6.67 -18.84 22.08
N VAL A 254 6.94 -20.07 22.53
CA VAL A 254 6.48 -20.59 23.82
C VAL A 254 7.02 -19.76 24.99
N ASN A 255 8.32 -19.43 24.99
CA ASN A 255 8.95 -18.70 26.08
C ASN A 255 8.39 -17.28 26.23
N ARG A 256 8.18 -16.59 25.10
CA ARG A 256 7.63 -15.22 25.08
C ARG A 256 6.20 -15.17 25.60
N LEU A 257 5.35 -16.12 25.20
CA LEU A 257 4.00 -16.25 25.73
C LEU A 257 4.00 -16.50 27.25
N LYS A 258 4.82 -17.44 27.73
CA LYS A 258 4.95 -17.71 29.17
C LYS A 258 5.46 -16.50 29.95
N ALA A 259 6.42 -15.76 29.39
CA ALA A 259 6.95 -14.54 30.02
C ALA A 259 5.88 -13.44 30.18
N ALA A 260 4.90 -13.39 29.27
CA ALA A 260 3.74 -12.50 29.35
C ALA A 260 2.57 -13.06 30.20
N GLY A 261 2.82 -14.11 31.00
CA GLY A 261 1.80 -14.69 31.89
C GLY A 261 0.73 -15.52 31.18
N VAL A 262 0.95 -15.93 29.92
CA VAL A 262 0.07 -16.86 29.21
C VAL A 262 0.40 -18.30 29.63
N TYR A 263 -0.62 -19.08 29.95
CA TYR A 263 -0.47 -20.51 30.20
C TYR A 263 -0.38 -21.27 28.88
N VAL A 264 0.81 -21.80 28.56
CA VAL A 264 1.05 -22.51 27.29
C VAL A 264 1.06 -24.02 27.53
N ALA A 265 0.13 -24.73 26.90
CA ALA A 265 0.03 -26.19 26.91
C ALA A 265 0.69 -26.81 25.66
N PRO A 266 1.15 -28.08 25.71
CA PRO A 266 1.86 -28.72 24.60
C PRO A 266 0.94 -29.23 23.49
N SER A 267 -0.37 -29.34 23.74
CA SER A 267 -1.39 -29.69 22.75
C SER A 267 -2.63 -28.83 22.92
N ASN A 268 -3.47 -28.78 21.89
CA ASN A 268 -4.74 -28.05 21.97
C ASN A 268 -5.73 -28.72 22.93
N ALA A 269 -5.82 -30.05 22.96
CA ALA A 269 -6.61 -30.80 23.93
C ALA A 269 -6.18 -30.49 25.38
N GLN A 270 -4.88 -30.40 25.64
CA GLN A 270 -4.34 -30.01 26.94
C GLN A 270 -4.58 -28.52 27.27
N ALA A 271 -4.53 -27.64 26.27
CA ALA A 271 -4.89 -26.23 26.44
C ALA A 271 -6.36 -26.06 26.86
N VAL A 272 -7.26 -26.84 26.25
CA VAL A 272 -8.68 -26.88 26.63
C VAL A 272 -8.85 -27.44 28.04
N GLN A 273 -8.16 -28.53 28.37
CA GLN A 273 -8.18 -29.09 29.72
C GLN A 273 -7.74 -28.07 30.78
N LEU A 274 -6.72 -27.26 30.46
CA LEU A 274 -6.21 -26.21 31.33
C LEU A 274 -7.24 -25.08 31.52
N ALA A 275 -7.87 -24.63 30.44
CA ALA A 275 -8.93 -23.62 30.49
C ALA A 275 -10.15 -24.11 31.31
N LEU A 276 -10.55 -25.37 31.14
CA LEU A 276 -11.62 -25.99 31.92
C LEU A 276 -11.23 -26.17 33.39
N ALA A 277 -9.98 -26.52 33.68
CA ALA A 277 -9.49 -26.64 35.05
C ALA A 277 -9.54 -25.29 35.80
N LEU A 278 -9.22 -24.17 35.14
CA LEU A 278 -9.38 -22.82 35.70
C LEU A 278 -10.85 -22.49 36.03
N LYS A 279 -11.79 -23.12 35.31
CA LYS A 279 -13.24 -23.04 35.56
C LYS A 279 -13.74 -24.06 36.60
N GLY A 280 -12.91 -25.02 36.98
CA GLY A 280 -13.26 -26.14 37.87
C GLY A 280 -13.96 -27.32 37.19
N ALA A 281 -13.94 -27.38 35.86
CA ALA A 281 -14.42 -28.51 35.08
C ALA A 281 -13.26 -29.46 34.72
N THR A 282 -13.57 -30.73 34.45
CA THR A 282 -12.57 -31.75 34.12
C THR A 282 -13.00 -32.57 32.91
N LEU A 283 -12.02 -32.93 32.07
CA LEU A 283 -12.17 -33.91 30.99
C LEU A 283 -11.66 -35.29 31.42
N SER A 284 -12.14 -36.33 30.74
CA SER A 284 -11.65 -37.71 30.90
C SER A 284 -11.88 -38.52 29.62
N GLU A 285 -10.94 -39.38 29.28
CA GLU A 285 -11.06 -40.36 28.19
C GLU A 285 -11.19 -41.78 28.74
N ALA A 286 -12.03 -42.59 28.10
CA ALA A 286 -12.15 -44.02 28.39
C ALA A 286 -11.13 -44.84 27.58
N ASP A 287 -10.79 -46.01 28.10
CA ASP A 287 -9.94 -46.98 27.40
C ASP A 287 -10.67 -47.51 26.16
N LYS A 288 -9.98 -47.50 25.02
CA LYS A 288 -10.48 -48.01 23.73
C LYS A 288 -9.94 -49.41 23.46
N ALA A 289 -10.82 -50.35 23.18
CA ALA A 289 -10.45 -51.67 22.68
C ALA A 289 -10.30 -51.66 21.15
N VAL A 290 -9.54 -52.62 20.60
CA VAL A 290 -9.49 -52.86 19.15
C VAL A 290 -10.44 -54.01 18.81
N ASN A 291 -11.50 -53.70 18.07
CA ASN A 291 -12.49 -54.69 17.62
C ASN A 291 -12.17 -55.14 16.19
N ASP A 292 -12.55 -56.37 15.84
CA ASP A 292 -12.46 -56.85 14.46
C ASP A 292 -13.42 -56.07 13.54
N TYR A 293 -12.95 -55.70 12.34
CA TYR A 293 -13.81 -55.06 11.34
C TYR A 293 -14.70 -56.10 10.63
N THR A 294 -16.02 -55.97 10.78
CA THR A 294 -17.01 -56.89 10.18
C THR A 294 -17.70 -56.34 8.93
N GLY A 295 -17.34 -55.13 8.47
CA GLY A 295 -17.92 -54.51 7.28
C GLY A 295 -17.34 -55.07 5.96
N SER A 296 -17.93 -54.66 4.84
CA SER A 296 -17.40 -55.00 3.51
C SER A 296 -16.17 -54.15 3.16
N LYS A 297 -15.29 -54.71 2.32
CA LYS A 297 -14.16 -54.00 1.70
C LYS A 297 -14.48 -53.72 0.24
N VAL A 298 -13.84 -52.70 -0.32
CA VAL A 298 -13.96 -52.30 -1.72
C VAL A 298 -12.65 -52.57 -2.46
N GLU A 299 -12.71 -52.69 -3.79
CA GLU A 299 -11.53 -52.69 -4.63
C GLU A 299 -10.91 -51.28 -4.59
N VAL A 300 -9.63 -51.19 -4.22
CA VAL A 300 -8.92 -49.91 -4.14
C VAL A 300 -8.71 -49.39 -5.57
N PRO A 301 -9.19 -48.17 -5.91
CA PRO A 301 -9.03 -47.62 -7.25
C PRO A 301 -7.55 -47.45 -7.67
N THR A 302 -7.28 -47.39 -8.97
CA THR A 302 -5.94 -47.02 -9.46
C THR A 302 -5.75 -45.51 -9.40
N VAL A 303 -4.68 -45.05 -8.74
CA VAL A 303 -4.31 -43.62 -8.71
C VAL A 303 -3.83 -43.13 -10.08
N SER A 304 -4.14 -41.88 -10.43
CA SER A 304 -3.62 -41.27 -11.66
C SER A 304 -2.13 -40.91 -11.55
N GLU A 305 -1.39 -41.02 -12.66
CA GLU A 305 0.02 -40.63 -12.72
C GLU A 305 0.25 -39.18 -12.30
N LYS A 306 -0.68 -38.27 -12.64
CA LYS A 306 -0.59 -36.84 -12.28
C LYS A 306 -0.67 -36.60 -10.77
N VAL A 307 -1.51 -37.36 -10.07
CA VAL A 307 -1.60 -37.27 -8.59
C VAL A 307 -0.33 -37.84 -7.95
N MET A 308 0.21 -38.93 -8.50
CA MET A 308 1.49 -39.48 -8.02
C MET A 308 2.67 -38.55 -8.29
N GLU A 309 2.67 -37.82 -9.42
CA GLU A 309 3.70 -36.83 -9.75
C GLU A 309 3.79 -35.74 -8.67
N LEU A 310 2.67 -35.34 -8.06
CA LEU A 310 2.66 -34.35 -6.96
C LEU A 310 3.38 -34.83 -5.70
N LEU A 311 3.44 -36.14 -5.47
CA LEU A 311 4.12 -36.74 -4.31
C LEU A 311 5.58 -37.08 -4.60
N THR A 312 5.89 -37.40 -5.86
CA THR A 312 7.19 -38.00 -6.25
C THR A 312 8.13 -37.03 -6.95
N THR A 313 7.69 -35.83 -7.32
CA THR A 313 8.49 -34.85 -8.07
C THR A 313 8.50 -33.46 -7.45
N LYS A 314 9.45 -32.61 -7.88
CA LYS A 314 9.50 -31.19 -7.47
C LYS A 314 8.45 -30.37 -8.22
N PRO A 315 7.63 -29.56 -7.53
CA PRO A 315 6.50 -28.90 -8.15
C PRO A 315 6.93 -27.75 -9.07
N ARG A 316 6.09 -27.48 -10.08
CA ARG A 316 6.17 -26.30 -10.95
C ARG A 316 4.86 -25.52 -10.81
N ILE A 317 4.91 -24.35 -10.18
CA ILE A 317 3.73 -23.64 -9.69
C ILE A 317 3.60 -22.28 -10.36
N ILE A 318 2.43 -21.97 -10.92
CA ILE A 318 2.04 -20.59 -11.20
C ILE A 318 1.37 -20.08 -9.93
N ASN A 319 2.04 -19.19 -9.20
CA ASN A 319 1.50 -18.65 -7.96
C ASN A 319 0.58 -17.46 -8.25
N VAL A 320 -0.61 -17.48 -7.68
CA VAL A 320 -1.58 -16.38 -7.72
C VAL A 320 -1.89 -16.00 -6.29
N GLY A 321 -1.88 -14.69 -5.98
CA GLY A 321 -2.08 -14.18 -4.63
C GLY A 321 -0.77 -13.71 -3.99
N LEU A 322 -0.52 -14.09 -2.74
CA LEU A 322 0.63 -13.60 -1.97
C LEU A 322 1.96 -14.08 -2.58
N GLN A 323 2.82 -13.13 -2.94
CA GLN A 323 4.12 -13.41 -3.54
C GLN A 323 5.06 -14.19 -2.61
N SER A 324 4.88 -14.07 -1.29
CA SER A 324 5.68 -14.79 -0.29
C SER A 324 5.58 -16.32 -0.38
N PHE A 325 4.51 -16.87 -0.98
CA PHE A 325 4.40 -18.31 -1.22
C PHE A 325 5.47 -18.85 -2.17
N ASN A 326 6.04 -18.00 -3.03
CA ASN A 326 7.12 -18.41 -3.93
C ASN A 326 8.41 -18.77 -3.19
N GLU A 327 8.65 -18.15 -2.04
CA GLU A 327 9.90 -18.28 -1.30
C GLU A 327 10.14 -19.74 -0.87
N SER A 328 9.12 -20.39 -0.31
CA SER A 328 9.19 -21.79 0.12
C SER A 328 9.38 -22.73 -1.08
N ILE A 329 8.68 -22.48 -2.19
CA ILE A 329 8.78 -23.31 -3.40
C ILE A 329 10.21 -23.26 -3.94
N LEU A 330 10.79 -22.07 -4.08
CA LEU A 330 12.16 -21.88 -4.57
C LEU A 330 13.19 -22.47 -3.62
N GLN A 331 13.05 -22.23 -2.30
CA GLN A 331 13.97 -22.73 -1.28
C GLN A 331 14.11 -24.26 -1.32
N TYR A 332 13.02 -24.98 -1.61
CA TYR A 332 13.01 -26.44 -1.64
C TYR A 332 13.16 -27.04 -3.05
N GLY A 333 13.64 -26.25 -4.02
CA GLY A 333 14.02 -26.68 -5.36
C GLY A 333 12.84 -26.88 -6.33
N GLY A 334 11.66 -26.34 -6.00
CA GLY A 334 10.56 -26.19 -6.94
C GLY A 334 10.79 -25.04 -7.91
N LYS A 335 9.95 -24.96 -8.95
CA LYS A 335 9.92 -23.83 -9.89
C LYS A 335 8.64 -23.05 -9.70
N THR A 336 8.72 -21.72 -9.75
CA THR A 336 7.51 -20.91 -9.64
C THR A 336 7.59 -19.61 -10.41
N GLU A 337 6.43 -19.17 -10.88
CA GLU A 337 6.21 -17.90 -11.57
C GLU A 337 5.10 -17.14 -10.83
N GLN A 338 5.38 -15.90 -10.42
CA GLN A 338 4.38 -15.05 -9.78
C GLN A 338 3.47 -14.42 -10.84
N PHE A 339 2.19 -14.76 -10.80
CA PHE A 339 1.17 -14.06 -11.56
C PHE A 339 0.52 -13.00 -10.68
N ASN A 340 0.98 -11.75 -10.84
CA ASN A 340 0.47 -10.58 -10.12
C ASN A 340 -0.93 -10.21 -10.61
N TRP A 341 -1.93 -10.95 -10.12
CA TRP A 341 -3.34 -10.66 -10.37
C TRP A 341 -3.88 -9.66 -9.35
N ARG A 342 -4.65 -8.70 -9.85
CA ARG A 342 -5.48 -7.82 -9.02
C ARG A 342 -6.87 -7.73 -9.67
N PRO A 343 -7.94 -7.64 -8.87
CA PRO A 343 -9.25 -7.34 -9.42
C PRO A 343 -9.23 -5.95 -10.08
N ARG A 344 -9.94 -5.79 -11.20
CA ARG A 344 -10.13 -4.50 -11.88
C ARG A 344 -10.55 -3.43 -10.87
N ALA A 345 -9.95 -2.25 -10.93
CA ALA A 345 -10.21 -1.16 -9.99
C ALA A 345 -10.10 -1.55 -8.51
N ASN A 346 -9.16 -2.45 -8.18
CA ASN A 346 -8.95 -3.00 -6.84
C ASN A 346 -10.24 -3.58 -6.20
N GLY A 347 -11.19 -4.05 -7.03
CA GLY A 347 -12.45 -4.61 -6.57
C GLY A 347 -13.54 -3.57 -6.23
N ASN A 348 -13.32 -2.29 -6.50
CA ASN A 348 -14.31 -1.24 -6.31
C ASN A 348 -15.47 -1.42 -7.30
N LYS A 349 -16.59 -2.00 -6.82
CA LYS A 349 -17.77 -2.33 -7.62
C LYS A 349 -18.31 -1.15 -8.43
N LYS A 350 -18.29 0.07 -7.87
CA LYS A 350 -18.76 1.27 -8.57
C LYS A 350 -17.84 1.60 -9.74
N MET A 351 -16.53 1.60 -9.51
CA MET A 351 -15.55 1.88 -10.57
C MET A 351 -15.57 0.82 -11.68
N ILE A 352 -15.73 -0.46 -11.32
CA ILE A 352 -15.89 -1.55 -12.30
C ILE A 352 -17.09 -1.27 -13.22
N ARG A 353 -18.26 -0.96 -12.66
CA ARG A 353 -19.46 -0.63 -13.47
C ARG A 353 -19.25 0.56 -14.39
N ILE A 354 -18.57 1.61 -13.91
CA ILE A 354 -18.25 2.78 -14.75
C ILE A 354 -17.32 2.37 -15.89
N LEU A 355 -16.24 1.65 -15.59
CA LEU A 355 -15.29 1.20 -16.61
C LEU A 355 -15.96 0.29 -17.64
N ASP A 356 -16.79 -0.66 -17.21
CA ASP A 356 -17.58 -1.53 -18.09
C ASP A 356 -18.49 -0.70 -19.02
N ALA A 357 -19.19 0.30 -18.49
CA ALA A 357 -20.05 1.18 -19.30
C ALA A 357 -19.26 2.06 -20.28
N LEU A 358 -18.03 2.44 -19.93
CA LEU A 358 -17.16 3.23 -20.79
C LEU A 358 -16.59 2.42 -21.98
N GLU A 359 -16.64 1.09 -21.95
CA GLU A 359 -16.21 0.25 -23.08
C GLU A 359 -17.04 0.52 -24.35
N GLU A 360 -18.32 0.87 -24.20
CA GLU A 360 -19.19 1.28 -25.32
C GLU A 360 -18.71 2.57 -26.01
N PHE A 361 -17.89 3.37 -25.33
CA PHE A 361 -17.35 4.64 -25.81
C PHE A 361 -15.87 4.56 -26.20
N ASP A 362 -15.23 3.39 -26.16
CA ASP A 362 -13.77 3.28 -26.23
C ASP A 362 -13.16 3.88 -27.50
N GLU A 363 -13.78 3.68 -28.67
CA GLU A 363 -13.34 4.28 -29.94
C GLU A 363 -13.37 5.82 -29.88
N LYS A 364 -14.46 6.38 -29.31
CA LYS A 364 -14.63 7.83 -29.16
C LYS A 364 -13.60 8.39 -28.19
N ILE A 365 -13.43 7.76 -27.01
CA ILE A 365 -12.48 8.20 -25.99
C ILE A 365 -11.05 8.13 -26.54
N THR A 366 -10.72 7.08 -27.29
CA THR A 366 -9.41 6.94 -27.93
C THR A 366 -9.13 8.06 -28.92
N ALA A 367 -10.11 8.43 -29.76
CA ALA A 367 -9.98 9.55 -30.68
C ALA A 367 -9.84 10.91 -29.96
N GLU A 368 -10.62 11.12 -28.90
CA GLU A 368 -10.54 12.32 -28.06
C GLU A 368 -9.17 12.43 -27.36
N ASN A 369 -8.69 11.34 -26.76
CA ASN A 369 -7.38 11.26 -26.11
C ASN A 369 -6.23 11.46 -27.11
N GLN A 370 -6.34 10.91 -28.32
CA GLN A 370 -5.37 11.15 -29.39
C GLN A 370 -5.28 12.64 -29.74
N ALA A 371 -6.41 13.34 -29.86
CA ALA A 371 -6.42 14.77 -30.15
C ALA A 371 -5.73 15.61 -29.04
N VAL A 372 -5.93 15.25 -27.78
CA VAL A 372 -5.26 15.93 -26.65
C VAL A 372 -3.76 15.66 -26.67
N THR A 373 -3.36 14.40 -26.81
CA THR A 373 -1.94 14.02 -26.81
C THR A 373 -1.19 14.53 -28.03
N ASP A 374 -1.84 14.69 -29.18
CA ASP A 374 -1.26 15.36 -30.34
C ASP A 374 -0.96 16.84 -30.09
N LYS A 375 -1.83 17.56 -29.37
CA LYS A 375 -1.54 18.95 -28.96
C LYS A 375 -0.35 19.02 -28.00
N ILE A 376 -0.26 18.09 -27.03
CA ILE A 376 0.89 18.01 -26.10
C ILE A 376 2.19 17.76 -26.87
N LYS A 377 2.21 16.74 -27.73
CA LYS A 377 3.37 16.33 -28.53
C LYS A 377 3.86 17.43 -29.49
N ASN A 378 2.92 18.17 -30.09
CA ASN A 378 3.22 19.20 -31.09
C ASN A 378 3.41 20.60 -30.49
N ALA A 379 3.32 20.76 -29.18
CA ALA A 379 3.47 22.06 -28.51
C ALA A 379 4.83 22.69 -28.82
N GLN A 380 4.86 24.02 -28.87
CA GLN A 380 6.05 24.81 -29.22
C GLN A 380 6.33 25.87 -28.15
N PRO A 381 6.83 25.46 -26.97
CA PRO A 381 7.12 26.37 -25.86
C PRO A 381 8.42 27.16 -26.09
N PHE A 382 8.32 28.48 -26.01
CA PHE A 382 9.45 29.41 -26.05
C PHE A 382 9.48 30.25 -24.78
N LEU A 383 10.65 30.35 -24.16
CA LEU A 383 10.89 31.33 -23.11
C LEU A 383 11.16 32.68 -23.77
N ILE A 384 10.25 33.63 -23.58
CA ILE A 384 10.27 34.91 -24.32
C ILE A 384 10.61 36.11 -23.45
N ASP A 385 10.36 36.06 -22.14
CA ASP A 385 10.61 37.20 -21.25
C ASP A 385 10.70 36.80 -19.77
N VAL A 386 11.13 37.75 -18.93
CA VAL A 386 11.00 37.72 -17.47
C VAL A 386 10.42 39.04 -17.00
N VAL A 387 9.27 39.01 -16.32
CA VAL A 387 8.54 40.22 -15.93
C VAL A 387 8.00 40.12 -14.50
N PRO A 388 7.73 41.23 -13.79
CA PRO A 388 7.02 41.17 -12.50
C PRO A 388 5.66 40.48 -12.67
N ALA A 389 5.27 39.58 -11.75
CA ALA A 389 4.03 38.81 -11.87
C ALA A 389 2.80 39.69 -12.12
N LYS A 390 2.71 40.84 -11.44
CA LYS A 390 1.61 41.80 -11.61
C LYS A 390 1.48 42.40 -13.00
N SER A 391 2.50 42.35 -13.87
CA SER A 391 2.38 42.88 -15.22
C SER A 391 1.63 41.94 -16.18
N VAL A 392 1.51 40.66 -15.81
CA VAL A 392 0.91 39.61 -16.65
C VAL A 392 -0.24 38.88 -15.97
N ILE A 393 -0.37 38.97 -14.65
CA ILE A 393 -1.47 38.40 -13.87
C ILE A 393 -2.30 39.54 -13.28
N ALA A 394 -3.49 39.76 -13.84
CA ALA A 394 -4.33 40.91 -13.52
C ALA A 394 -4.84 40.88 -12.06
N GLU A 395 -5.12 39.68 -11.55
CA GLU A 395 -5.66 39.39 -10.23
C GLU A 395 -4.74 39.87 -9.09
N LEU A 396 -3.45 40.07 -9.36
CA LEU A 396 -2.47 40.61 -8.42
C LEU A 396 -2.51 42.14 -8.29
N ASN A 397 -3.27 42.85 -9.15
CA ASN A 397 -3.43 44.30 -9.11
C ASN A 397 -4.80 44.75 -8.57
N GLU A 398 -5.64 43.82 -8.17
CA GLU A 398 -6.93 44.15 -7.57
C GLU A 398 -6.77 44.89 -6.24
N SER A 399 -7.84 45.56 -5.80
CA SER A 399 -7.82 46.31 -4.54
C SER A 399 -7.54 45.45 -3.31
N GLN A 400 -7.94 44.18 -3.35
CA GLN A 400 -7.63 43.21 -2.31
C GLN A 400 -6.26 42.60 -2.57
N LYS A 401 -5.39 42.61 -1.55
CA LYS A 401 -4.07 41.97 -1.60
C LYS A 401 -4.26 40.50 -1.98
N THR A 402 -3.49 39.99 -2.94
CA THR A 402 -3.62 38.60 -3.42
C THR A 402 -2.26 37.92 -3.39
N LEU A 403 -2.21 36.71 -2.84
CA LEU A 403 -1.09 35.79 -2.97
C LEU A 403 -1.56 34.57 -3.75
N LEU A 404 -0.79 34.18 -4.77
CA LEU A 404 -1.02 32.89 -5.42
C LEU A 404 -0.41 31.77 -4.59
N HIS A 405 -0.86 30.53 -4.75
CA HIS A 405 -0.30 29.35 -4.09
C HIS A 405 -0.35 28.11 -4.97
N ALA A 406 0.46 27.10 -4.65
CA ALA A 406 0.40 25.80 -5.30
C ALA A 406 -0.84 24.98 -4.90
N GLY A 407 -1.23 24.03 -5.75
CA GLY A 407 -2.31 23.07 -5.47
C GLY A 407 -3.73 23.58 -5.74
N PRO A 408 -4.76 22.75 -5.45
CA PRO A 408 -6.16 23.17 -5.52
C PRO A 408 -6.50 24.24 -4.46
N PRO A 409 -7.66 24.91 -4.55
CA PRO A 409 -8.08 25.94 -3.61
C PRO A 409 -7.94 25.51 -2.14
N ILE A 410 -7.41 26.41 -1.31
CA ILE A 410 -7.22 26.18 0.13
C ILE A 410 -7.35 27.51 0.88
N GLN A 411 -7.81 27.45 2.14
CA GLN A 411 -7.85 28.62 3.01
C GLN A 411 -6.61 28.69 3.91
N TRP A 412 -6.26 29.89 4.38
CA TRP A 412 -5.11 30.12 5.26
C TRP A 412 -5.03 29.16 6.46
N SER A 413 -6.15 28.92 7.12
CA SER A 413 -6.24 28.06 8.32
C SER A 413 -5.92 26.59 8.06
N GLU A 414 -5.96 26.16 6.79
CA GLU A 414 -5.68 24.79 6.37
C GLU A 414 -4.27 24.66 5.75
N MET A 415 -3.61 25.77 5.43
CA MET A 415 -2.27 25.76 4.86
C MET A 415 -1.26 25.12 5.82
N THR A 416 -0.38 24.27 5.29
CA THR A 416 0.70 23.65 6.09
C THR A 416 1.81 24.64 6.39
N GLY A 417 2.69 24.31 7.35
CA GLY A 417 3.75 25.21 7.82
C GLY A 417 4.64 25.80 6.71
N PRO A 418 5.14 25.01 5.74
CA PRO A 418 5.87 25.55 4.58
C PRO A 418 5.09 26.63 3.83
N MET A 419 3.82 26.36 3.50
CA MET A 419 3.00 27.31 2.75
C MET A 419 2.72 28.58 3.56
N GLN A 420 2.42 28.44 4.86
CA GLN A 420 2.25 29.57 5.77
C GLN A 420 3.53 30.42 5.88
N GLY A 421 4.68 29.78 6.03
CA GLY A 421 5.98 30.46 6.05
C GLY A 421 6.27 31.22 4.75
N SER A 422 5.93 30.62 3.60
CA SER A 422 6.06 31.28 2.30
C SER A 422 5.15 32.51 2.18
N CYS A 423 3.91 32.45 2.70
CA CYS A 423 3.00 33.59 2.72
C CYS A 423 3.52 34.74 3.60
N ILE A 424 4.07 34.41 4.78
CA ILE A 424 4.70 35.38 5.69
C ILE A 424 5.86 36.08 4.96
N GLY A 425 6.78 35.30 4.38
CA GLY A 425 7.90 35.88 3.64
C GLY A 425 7.47 36.71 2.43
N ALA A 426 6.41 36.33 1.72
CA ALA A 426 5.85 37.13 0.64
C ALA A 426 5.26 38.46 1.14
N ALA A 427 4.53 38.47 2.26
CA ALA A 427 4.01 39.69 2.86
C ALA A 427 5.12 40.65 3.32
N LEU A 428 6.23 40.11 3.85
CA LEU A 428 7.41 40.88 4.20
C LEU A 428 8.13 41.43 2.95
N PHE A 429 8.28 40.61 1.91
CA PHE A 429 8.86 41.02 0.63
C PHE A 429 8.06 42.16 -0.03
N GLU A 430 6.73 42.06 -0.03
CA GLU A 430 5.83 43.08 -0.57
C GLU A 430 5.67 44.33 0.32
N ARG A 431 6.31 44.34 1.50
CA ARG A 431 6.20 45.42 2.51
C ARG A 431 4.76 45.64 2.98
N TRP A 432 3.93 44.59 2.99
CA TRP A 432 2.59 44.63 3.57
C TRP A 432 2.61 44.55 5.09
N ALA A 433 3.68 44.01 5.64
CA ALA A 433 3.95 43.89 7.07
C ALA A 433 5.42 44.20 7.35
N LYS A 434 5.74 44.66 8.57
CA LYS A 434 7.10 44.98 9.02
C LYS A 434 7.81 43.81 9.67
N ASP A 435 7.05 42.90 10.26
CA ASP A 435 7.53 41.74 11.00
C ASP A 435 6.57 40.55 10.86
N GLU A 436 6.98 39.39 11.39
CA GLU A 436 6.19 38.16 11.34
C GLU A 436 4.83 38.31 12.01
N ASP A 437 4.76 38.99 13.16
CA ASP A 437 3.52 39.14 13.92
C ASP A 437 2.48 39.97 13.14
N GLU A 438 2.92 41.05 12.49
CA GLU A 438 2.07 41.85 11.60
C GLU A 438 1.66 41.06 10.34
N ALA A 439 2.57 40.28 9.76
CA ALA A 439 2.27 39.44 8.61
C ALA A 439 1.22 38.37 8.95
N ARG A 440 1.35 37.69 10.08
CA ARG A 440 0.37 36.69 10.55
C ARG A 440 -1.00 37.31 10.75
N ARG A 441 -1.09 38.44 11.46
CA ARG A 441 -2.37 39.15 11.66
C ARG A 441 -3.03 39.52 10.32
N LEU A 442 -2.26 39.99 9.35
CA LEU A 442 -2.75 40.35 8.02
C LEU A 442 -3.29 39.13 7.25
N LEU A 443 -2.60 37.99 7.34
CA LEU A 443 -2.99 36.75 6.64
C LEU A 443 -4.20 36.09 7.32
N GLU A 444 -4.33 36.20 8.63
CA GLU A 444 -5.45 35.69 9.43
C GLU A 444 -6.71 36.57 9.33
N SER A 445 -6.58 37.88 9.09
CA SER A 445 -7.71 38.81 9.06
C SER A 445 -8.61 38.68 7.82
N GLY A 446 -8.18 37.91 6.81
CA GLY A 446 -8.87 37.79 5.52
C GLY A 446 -8.63 38.96 4.56
N GLU A 447 -7.73 39.89 4.91
CA GLU A 447 -7.32 40.99 4.03
C GLU A 447 -6.54 40.53 2.80
N VAL A 448 -5.95 39.33 2.85
CA VAL A 448 -5.23 38.69 1.75
C VAL A 448 -6.09 37.58 1.15
N ARG A 449 -6.34 37.66 -0.15
CA ARG A 449 -6.96 36.60 -0.96
C ARG A 449 -5.90 35.58 -1.36
N PHE A 450 -6.20 34.29 -1.20
CA PHE A 450 -5.35 33.20 -1.67
C PHE A 450 -5.96 32.57 -2.93
N MET A 451 -5.16 32.40 -3.97
CA MET A 451 -5.61 31.89 -5.25
C MET A 451 -4.65 30.84 -5.82
N PRO A 452 -5.14 29.68 -6.32
CA PRO A 452 -4.29 28.72 -7.01
C PRO A 452 -3.55 29.34 -8.20
N CYS A 453 -2.25 29.09 -8.32
CA CYS A 453 -1.47 29.46 -9.51
C CYS A 453 -2.13 28.95 -10.80
N HIS A 454 -2.65 27.72 -10.78
CA HIS A 454 -3.31 27.09 -11.92
C HIS A 454 -4.59 27.79 -12.40
N HIS A 455 -5.16 28.74 -11.65
CA HIS A 455 -6.30 29.57 -12.08
C HIS A 455 -5.89 30.78 -12.91
N VAL A 456 -4.62 31.18 -12.86
CA VAL A 456 -4.09 32.38 -13.54
C VAL A 456 -2.90 32.04 -14.42
N GLN A 457 -2.95 30.88 -15.09
CA GLN A 457 -1.92 30.38 -16.02
C GLN A 457 -0.52 30.23 -15.38
N ALA A 458 -0.43 30.24 -14.06
CA ALA A 458 0.81 30.13 -13.33
C ALA A 458 1.01 28.73 -12.74
N VAL A 459 2.25 28.47 -12.32
CA VAL A 459 2.63 27.33 -11.46
C VAL A 459 3.69 27.79 -10.48
N GLY A 460 3.64 27.24 -9.26
CA GLY A 460 4.55 27.57 -8.16
C GLY A 460 5.22 26.31 -7.57
N PRO A 461 6.55 26.28 -7.40
CA PRO A 461 7.24 25.17 -6.76
C PRO A 461 6.96 25.14 -5.25
N MET A 462 6.81 23.94 -4.69
CA MET A 462 6.63 23.74 -3.24
C MET A 462 5.45 24.57 -2.67
N GLY A 463 5.65 25.47 -1.70
CA GLY A 463 4.57 26.35 -1.23
C GLY A 463 3.90 27.16 -2.35
N GLY A 464 4.62 27.39 -3.45
CA GLY A 464 4.12 27.99 -4.67
C GLY A 464 3.68 29.45 -4.55
N ILE A 465 4.07 30.11 -3.45
CA ILE A 465 3.64 31.47 -3.18
C ILE A 465 4.23 32.43 -4.19
N THR A 466 3.34 33.15 -4.88
CA THR A 466 3.71 34.19 -5.85
C THR A 466 2.98 35.48 -5.53
N SER A 467 3.74 36.57 -5.39
CA SER A 467 3.23 37.91 -5.14
C SER A 467 3.54 38.86 -6.31
N GLY A 468 2.90 40.02 -6.33
CA GLY A 468 2.89 40.93 -7.50
C GLY A 468 4.27 41.40 -7.99
N ASN A 469 5.23 41.62 -7.09
CA ASN A 469 6.57 42.08 -7.44
C ASN A 469 7.58 40.96 -7.68
N MET A 470 7.21 39.69 -7.48
CA MET A 470 8.09 38.58 -7.81
C MET A 470 8.23 38.46 -9.34
N PRO A 471 9.45 38.37 -9.90
CA PRO A 471 9.61 38.14 -11.33
C PRO A 471 9.21 36.71 -11.70
N VAL A 472 8.54 36.59 -12.83
CA VAL A 472 8.10 35.32 -13.43
C VAL A 472 8.67 35.16 -14.82
N PHE A 473 9.04 33.92 -15.17
CA PHE A 473 9.28 33.53 -16.55
C PHE A 473 7.97 33.63 -17.36
N VAL A 474 8.08 34.07 -18.61
CA VAL A 474 6.98 34.05 -19.57
C VAL A 474 7.28 33.01 -20.64
N VAL A 475 6.55 31.89 -20.60
CA VAL A 475 6.65 30.85 -21.62
C VAL A 475 5.43 30.95 -22.53
N GLU A 476 5.66 31.11 -23.83
CA GLU A 476 4.61 31.10 -24.85
C GLU A 476 4.62 29.77 -25.60
N ASN A 477 3.49 29.08 -25.64
CA ASN A 477 3.29 27.94 -26.51
C ASN A 477 2.74 28.42 -27.86
N ARG A 478 3.62 28.53 -28.87
CA ARG A 478 3.29 29.07 -30.19
C ARG A 478 2.33 28.22 -31.01
N LEU A 479 2.08 26.96 -30.61
CA LEU A 479 1.10 26.11 -31.28
C LEU A 479 -0.30 26.73 -31.22
N VAL A 480 -0.66 27.32 -30.08
CA VAL A 480 -2.00 27.92 -29.86
C VAL A 480 -1.95 29.35 -29.30
N GLY A 481 -0.76 29.90 -29.05
CA GLY A 481 -0.54 31.28 -28.59
C GLY A 481 -0.81 31.52 -27.10
N ASN A 482 -1.01 30.46 -26.30
CA ASN A 482 -1.20 30.61 -24.85
C ASN A 482 0.13 30.84 -24.13
N LYS A 483 0.06 31.45 -22.94
CA LYS A 483 1.21 31.73 -22.09
C LYS A 483 1.08 31.04 -20.74
N ALA A 484 2.21 30.81 -20.09
CA ALA A 484 2.26 30.34 -18.71
C ALA A 484 3.43 30.97 -17.94
N TYR A 485 3.28 30.99 -16.62
CA TYR A 485 4.14 31.75 -15.72
C TYR A 485 4.66 30.89 -14.57
N CYS A 486 5.91 31.14 -14.16
CA CYS A 486 6.49 30.56 -12.96
C CYS A 486 7.53 31.51 -12.40
N ILE A 487 7.59 31.68 -11.08
CA ILE A 487 8.62 32.50 -10.43
C ILE A 487 10.03 31.99 -10.76
N LEU A 488 11.04 32.83 -10.57
CA LEU A 488 12.44 32.41 -10.72
C LEU A 488 12.88 31.48 -9.58
N ASN A 489 13.82 30.57 -9.85
CA ASN A 489 14.39 29.71 -8.82
C ASN A 489 15.28 30.54 -7.87
N GLU A 490 15.07 30.39 -6.57
CA GLU A 490 15.74 31.17 -5.52
C GLU A 490 17.16 30.66 -5.16
N GLY A 491 17.62 29.60 -5.81
CA GLY A 491 18.90 28.96 -5.54
C GLY A 491 18.81 27.84 -4.50
N ILE A 492 19.96 27.56 -3.88
CA ILE A 492 20.15 26.51 -2.88
C ILE A 492 20.10 27.13 -1.47
N GLY A 493 19.73 26.31 -0.47
CA GLY A 493 19.70 26.69 0.94
C GLY A 493 18.31 27.09 1.44
N LYS A 494 18.26 28.01 2.40
CA LYS A 494 17.00 28.56 2.92
C LYS A 494 16.37 29.45 1.87
N VAL A 495 15.19 29.06 1.40
CA VAL A 495 14.45 29.75 0.33
C VAL A 495 12.96 29.77 0.63
N LEU A 496 12.26 30.76 0.07
CA LEU A 496 10.85 31.03 0.32
C LEU A 496 9.98 29.85 -0.09
N ARG A 497 10.24 29.18 -1.20
CA ARG A 497 9.42 28.04 -1.68
C ARG A 497 9.28 26.92 -0.66
N PHE A 498 10.27 26.72 0.23
CA PHE A 498 10.21 25.73 1.33
C PHE A 498 9.72 26.33 2.66
N GLY A 499 9.23 27.57 2.65
CA GLY A 499 8.67 28.24 3.81
C GLY A 499 9.67 29.01 4.67
N ALA A 500 10.92 29.21 4.21
CA ALA A 500 11.88 30.05 4.93
C ALA A 500 11.66 31.54 4.64
N TYR A 501 11.76 32.42 5.64
CA TYR A 501 11.47 33.86 5.49
C TYR A 501 12.39 34.76 6.33
N SER A 502 13.61 34.30 6.63
CA SER A 502 14.62 35.14 7.29
C SER A 502 15.04 36.34 6.44
N GLN A 503 15.69 37.34 7.04
CA GLN A 503 16.16 38.53 6.31
C GLN A 503 17.00 38.18 5.07
N GLU A 504 17.87 37.17 5.14
CA GLU A 504 18.64 36.67 3.98
C GLU A 504 17.74 36.24 2.81
N VAL A 505 16.58 35.63 3.09
CA VAL A 505 15.62 35.22 2.06
C VAL A 505 15.00 36.45 1.43
N ILE A 506 14.58 37.43 2.24
CA ILE A 506 13.97 38.67 1.74
C ILE A 506 14.97 39.48 0.90
N ASP A 507 16.21 39.62 1.36
CA ASP A 507 17.29 40.29 0.63
C ASP A 507 17.56 39.61 -0.72
N ARG A 508 17.52 38.27 -0.75
CA ARG A 508 17.65 37.49 -1.98
C ARG A 508 16.48 37.70 -2.93
N LEU A 509 15.25 37.74 -2.42
CA LEU A 509 14.06 38.04 -3.24
C LEU A 509 14.13 39.46 -3.84
N ASP A 510 14.61 40.44 -3.08
CA ASP A 510 14.87 41.79 -3.58
C ASP A 510 15.95 41.78 -4.68
N TRP A 511 17.07 41.06 -4.50
CA TRP A 511 18.07 40.89 -5.55
C TRP A 511 17.51 40.18 -6.79
N ILE A 512 16.65 39.18 -6.61
CA ILE A 512 15.99 38.49 -7.72
C ILE A 512 15.10 39.46 -8.50
N LYS A 513 14.33 40.30 -7.81
CA LYS A 513 13.45 41.33 -8.38
C LYS A 513 14.24 42.44 -9.10
N ASP A 514 15.31 42.93 -8.49
CA ASP A 514 16.02 44.14 -8.94
C ASP A 514 17.20 43.86 -9.86
N VAL A 515 17.79 42.65 -9.81
CA VAL A 515 19.00 42.30 -10.56
C VAL A 515 18.80 41.08 -11.46
N LEU A 516 18.46 39.91 -10.89
CA LEU A 516 18.40 38.66 -11.66
C LEU A 516 17.35 38.71 -12.77
N GLY A 517 16.11 39.00 -12.40
CA GLY A 517 14.97 39.05 -13.32
C GLY A 517 15.19 40.04 -14.46
N PRO A 518 15.47 41.33 -14.18
CA PRO A 518 15.75 42.33 -15.21
C PRO A 518 16.95 41.99 -16.10
N THR A 519 17.98 41.32 -15.58
CA THR A 519 19.14 40.89 -16.37
C THR A 519 18.77 39.82 -17.38
N ILE A 520 18.03 38.79 -16.94
CA ILE A 520 17.54 37.74 -17.84
C ILE A 520 16.56 38.31 -18.87
N ALA A 521 15.65 39.21 -18.46
CA ALA A 521 14.71 39.87 -19.36
C ALA A 521 15.44 40.62 -20.49
N LYS A 522 16.41 41.48 -20.14
CA LYS A 522 17.23 42.22 -21.11
C LYS A 522 18.02 41.30 -22.04
N ALA A 523 18.54 40.19 -21.52
CA ALA A 523 19.25 39.21 -22.33
C ALA A 523 18.31 38.51 -23.34
N LEU A 524 17.09 38.14 -22.92
CA LEU A 524 16.09 37.54 -23.81
C LEU A 524 15.62 38.52 -24.91
N GLN A 525 15.53 39.82 -24.61
CA GLN A 525 15.18 40.86 -25.58
C GLN A 525 16.20 41.02 -26.72
N LEU A 526 17.42 40.51 -26.58
CA LEU A 526 18.42 40.47 -27.65
C LEU A 526 18.20 39.33 -28.66
N THR A 527 17.28 38.42 -28.36
CA THR A 527 16.89 37.33 -29.26
C THR A 527 15.66 37.72 -30.06
N GLU A 528 15.59 37.33 -31.34
CA GLU A 528 14.40 37.59 -32.15
C GLU A 528 13.20 36.74 -31.72
N GLU A 529 13.45 35.51 -31.26
CA GLU A 529 12.40 34.52 -30.99
C GLU A 529 12.36 33.99 -29.55
N GLY A 530 13.22 34.46 -28.64
CA GLY A 530 13.38 33.80 -27.34
C GLY A 530 14.14 32.46 -27.44
N ILE A 531 14.05 31.66 -26.38
CA ILE A 531 14.73 30.35 -26.29
C ILE A 531 13.72 29.24 -26.54
N ASN A 532 13.98 28.38 -27.53
CA ASN A 532 13.18 27.19 -27.83
C ASN A 532 13.40 26.11 -26.76
N LEU A 533 12.38 25.88 -25.92
CA LEU A 533 12.51 25.00 -24.77
C LEU A 533 12.45 23.52 -25.14
N ASN A 534 11.75 23.13 -26.22
CA ASN A 534 11.75 21.75 -26.70
C ASN A 534 13.16 21.29 -27.09
N VAL A 535 13.93 22.13 -27.77
CA VAL A 535 15.31 21.80 -28.18
C VAL A 535 16.21 21.64 -26.95
N LEU A 536 16.04 22.50 -25.95
CA LEU A 536 16.83 22.45 -24.72
C LEU A 536 16.49 21.19 -23.90
N ILE A 537 15.20 20.87 -23.75
CA ILE A 537 14.72 19.67 -23.05
C ILE A 537 15.17 18.40 -23.79
N ALA A 538 14.95 18.30 -25.09
CA ALA A 538 15.34 17.14 -25.90
C ALA A 538 16.84 16.86 -25.85
N ARG A 539 17.68 17.90 -25.75
CA ARG A 539 19.13 17.74 -25.53
C ARG A 539 19.44 17.28 -24.10
N SER A 540 18.80 17.88 -23.11
CA SER A 540 19.15 17.66 -21.69
C SER A 540 18.68 16.32 -21.15
N ILE A 541 17.58 15.76 -21.68
CA ILE A 541 17.09 14.44 -21.28
C ILE A 541 18.10 13.34 -21.64
N THR A 542 18.81 13.50 -22.77
CA THR A 542 19.90 12.59 -23.17
C THR A 542 21.18 12.75 -22.34
N MET A 543 21.23 13.77 -21.48
CA MET A 543 22.36 14.07 -20.58
C MET A 543 22.05 13.68 -19.12
N GLY A 544 20.95 12.96 -18.91
CA GLY A 544 20.62 12.36 -17.63
C GLY A 544 19.64 13.15 -16.77
N ASP A 545 19.00 14.18 -17.30
CA ASP A 545 17.99 14.93 -16.55
C ASP A 545 16.60 14.32 -16.71
N GLU A 546 15.81 14.38 -15.65
CA GLU A 546 14.37 14.10 -15.67
C GLU A 546 13.53 15.35 -15.38
N PHE A 547 14.17 16.50 -15.12
CA PHE A 547 13.54 17.83 -15.05
C PHE A 547 12.63 18.11 -13.86
N HIS A 548 12.58 17.23 -12.85
CA HIS A 548 11.88 17.49 -11.59
C HIS A 548 12.87 17.58 -10.43
N GLN A 549 13.61 16.52 -10.13
CA GLN A 549 14.65 16.48 -9.11
C GLN A 549 16.05 16.71 -9.65
N ARG A 550 16.33 16.27 -10.87
CA ARG A 550 17.62 16.44 -11.54
C ARG A 550 17.47 17.31 -12.77
N ASN A 551 18.01 18.53 -12.67
CA ASN A 551 17.99 19.57 -13.71
C ASN A 551 19.40 20.07 -14.08
N ILE A 552 20.46 19.30 -13.78
CA ILE A 552 21.85 19.74 -13.90
C ILE A 552 22.18 20.07 -15.37
N ALA A 553 21.86 19.17 -16.29
CA ALA A 553 22.16 19.36 -17.70
C ALA A 553 21.34 20.50 -18.31
N ALA A 554 20.07 20.63 -17.93
CA ALA A 554 19.16 21.65 -18.42
C ALA A 554 19.54 23.04 -17.90
N SER A 555 19.92 23.16 -16.61
CA SER A 555 20.42 24.41 -16.03
C SER A 555 21.74 24.84 -16.68
N LEU A 556 22.66 23.89 -16.92
CA LEU A 556 23.90 24.16 -17.65
C LEU A 556 23.65 24.58 -19.11
N ASN A 557 22.73 23.89 -19.79
CA ASN A 557 22.34 24.21 -21.15
C ASN A 557 21.68 25.59 -21.22
N PHE A 558 20.84 25.96 -20.27
CA PHE A 558 20.27 27.30 -20.17
C PHE A 558 21.34 28.37 -19.94
N LEU A 559 22.26 28.14 -19.00
CA LEU A 559 23.41 29.02 -18.76
C LEU A 559 24.21 29.25 -20.05
N LYS A 560 24.47 28.19 -20.82
CA LYS A 560 25.19 28.26 -22.09
C LYS A 560 24.48 29.17 -23.11
N GLU A 561 23.16 29.13 -23.20
CA GLU A 561 22.40 29.97 -24.13
C GLU A 561 22.34 31.44 -23.64
N ILE A 562 22.10 31.67 -22.35
CA ILE A 562 21.84 33.01 -21.82
C ILE A 562 23.10 33.83 -21.50
N ALA A 563 24.20 33.20 -21.11
CA ALA A 563 25.41 33.92 -20.68
C ALA A 563 26.01 34.83 -21.78
N PRO A 564 26.14 34.41 -23.05
CA PRO A 564 26.61 35.31 -24.12
C PRO A 564 25.71 36.53 -24.32
N LEU A 565 24.39 36.36 -24.13
CA LEU A 565 23.41 37.45 -24.24
C LEU A 565 23.54 38.42 -23.07
N ILE A 566 23.70 37.91 -21.84
CA ILE A 566 23.94 38.75 -20.64
C ILE A 566 25.16 39.65 -20.83
N ILE A 567 26.26 39.13 -21.38
CA ILE A 567 27.48 39.91 -21.63
C ILE A 567 27.23 41.09 -22.57
N GLN A 568 26.33 40.93 -23.55
CA GLN A 568 25.97 41.97 -24.53
C GLN A 568 25.03 43.05 -23.97
N THR A 569 24.42 42.84 -22.81
CA THR A 569 23.50 43.83 -22.22
C THR A 569 24.24 45.07 -21.70
N GLU A 570 23.55 46.21 -21.66
CA GLU A 570 24.00 47.44 -21.00
C GLU A 570 23.67 47.38 -19.48
N ILE A 571 24.27 46.43 -18.78
CA ILE A 571 24.16 46.23 -17.32
C ILE A 571 25.55 46.36 -16.70
N ASP A 572 25.61 46.73 -15.42
CA ASP A 572 26.86 46.81 -14.69
C ASP A 572 27.62 45.46 -14.69
N GLU A 573 28.95 45.50 -14.89
CA GLU A 573 29.77 44.29 -15.04
C GLU A 573 29.75 43.40 -13.79
N LYS A 574 29.64 43.97 -12.59
CA LYS A 574 29.52 43.19 -11.36
C LYS A 574 28.18 42.45 -11.32
N GLN A 575 27.08 43.11 -11.70
CA GLN A 575 25.76 42.47 -11.76
C GLN A 575 25.72 41.35 -12.80
N LYS A 576 26.32 41.56 -13.99
CA LYS A 576 26.45 40.49 -15.01
C LYS A 576 27.16 39.27 -14.44
N TYR A 577 28.29 39.49 -13.77
CA TYR A 577 29.05 38.42 -13.13
C TYR A 577 28.23 37.70 -12.05
N GLU A 578 27.58 38.43 -11.15
CA GLU A 578 26.76 37.86 -10.08
C GLU A 578 25.63 36.98 -10.65
N VAL A 579 24.95 37.42 -11.70
CA VAL A 579 23.88 36.65 -12.35
C VAL A 579 24.44 35.39 -13.00
N ILE A 580 25.53 35.50 -13.79
CA ILE A 580 26.16 34.33 -14.44
C ILE A 580 26.64 33.34 -13.38
N LYS A 581 27.22 33.83 -12.27
CA LYS A 581 27.69 32.99 -11.17
C LYS A 581 26.53 32.28 -10.46
N PHE A 582 25.44 33.00 -10.18
CA PHE A 582 24.24 32.43 -9.58
C PHE A 582 23.65 31.30 -10.44
N LEU A 583 23.55 31.51 -11.75
CA LEU A 583 23.08 30.50 -12.70
C LEU A 583 24.02 29.29 -12.76
N ALA A 584 25.35 29.51 -12.69
CA ALA A 584 26.34 28.43 -12.68
C ALA A 584 26.34 27.61 -11.38
N ASP A 585 25.98 28.21 -10.25
CA ASP A 585 25.94 27.53 -8.96
C ASP A 585 24.60 26.84 -8.68
N THR A 586 23.56 27.15 -9.47
CA THR A 586 22.19 26.67 -9.23
C THR A 586 21.82 25.58 -10.23
N ASP A 587 22.20 24.34 -9.90
CA ASP A 587 21.89 23.15 -10.71
C ASP A 587 20.38 22.89 -10.89
N GLN A 588 19.53 23.48 -10.05
CA GLN A 588 18.09 23.33 -10.08
C GLN A 588 17.35 24.45 -10.82
N PHE A 589 18.07 25.43 -11.41
CA PHE A 589 17.47 26.65 -11.95
C PHE A 589 16.38 26.37 -13.00
N PHE A 590 16.62 25.36 -13.86
CA PHE A 590 15.73 25.01 -14.96
C PHE A 590 14.38 24.42 -14.52
N LEU A 591 14.23 23.91 -13.29
CA LEU A 591 12.96 23.34 -12.80
C LEU A 591 11.79 24.31 -13.03
N ASN A 592 11.96 25.58 -12.66
CA ASN A 592 10.89 26.56 -12.77
C ASN A 592 10.52 26.86 -14.23
N ILE A 593 11.50 26.84 -15.15
CA ILE A 593 11.28 26.95 -16.59
C ILE A 593 10.52 25.71 -17.11
N MET A 594 10.92 24.51 -16.67
CA MET A 594 10.23 23.26 -17.02
C MET A 594 8.78 23.28 -16.52
N MET A 595 8.52 23.78 -15.31
CA MET A 595 7.16 23.90 -14.78
C MET A 595 6.30 24.84 -15.63
N ALA A 596 6.79 26.04 -15.96
CA ALA A 596 6.08 26.96 -16.86
C ALA A 596 5.87 26.35 -18.25
N THR A 597 6.85 25.59 -18.74
CA THR A 597 6.75 24.83 -20.00
C THR A 597 5.63 23.80 -19.94
N GLY A 598 5.61 22.97 -18.90
CA GLY A 598 4.58 21.96 -18.69
C GLY A 598 3.19 22.59 -18.62
N LYS A 599 3.05 23.70 -17.88
CA LYS A 599 1.80 24.48 -17.79
C LYS A 599 1.36 25.02 -19.15
N ALA A 600 2.26 25.64 -19.93
CA ALA A 600 1.94 26.16 -21.26
C ALA A 600 1.50 25.04 -22.22
N ILE A 601 2.13 23.87 -22.14
CA ILE A 601 1.80 22.69 -22.95
C ILE A 601 0.40 22.18 -22.61
N VAL A 602 0.13 21.90 -21.33
CA VAL A 602 -1.17 21.32 -20.94
C VAL A 602 -2.32 22.31 -21.11
N ASP A 603 -2.10 23.59 -20.83
CA ASP A 603 -3.13 24.63 -20.98
C ASP A 603 -3.51 24.79 -22.45
N GLY A 604 -2.53 24.70 -23.35
CA GLY A 604 -2.82 24.70 -24.78
C GLY A 604 -3.50 23.41 -25.25
N ALA A 605 -3.14 22.26 -24.67
CA ALA A 605 -3.71 20.97 -25.04
C ALA A 605 -5.18 20.80 -24.63
N ARG A 606 -5.58 21.44 -23.52
CA ARG A 606 -6.92 21.30 -22.95
C ARG A 606 -7.97 22.26 -23.51
N VAL A 607 -7.59 23.25 -24.31
CA VAL A 607 -8.56 24.16 -24.96
C VAL A 607 -9.44 23.34 -25.90
N ASP A 608 -10.76 23.43 -25.72
CA ASP A 608 -11.78 22.69 -26.48
C ASP A 608 -11.50 21.18 -26.56
N ALA A 609 -10.91 20.63 -25.51
CA ALA A 609 -10.52 19.24 -25.43
C ALA A 609 -11.63 18.38 -24.82
N LYS A 610 -11.58 17.08 -25.14
CA LYS A 610 -12.44 16.05 -24.56
C LYS A 610 -11.61 14.83 -24.21
N GLY A 611 -12.21 13.92 -23.47
CA GLY A 611 -11.61 12.64 -23.11
C GLY A 611 -11.01 12.63 -21.71
N THR A 612 -10.20 11.61 -21.47
CA THR A 612 -9.82 11.10 -20.14
C THR A 612 -8.37 11.41 -19.77
N ILE A 613 -7.67 12.19 -20.59
CA ILE A 613 -6.30 12.61 -20.32
C ILE A 613 -6.25 13.62 -19.18
N VAL A 614 -5.40 13.35 -18.18
CA VAL A 614 -5.05 14.29 -17.11
C VAL A 614 -4.25 15.45 -17.70
N THR A 615 -4.71 16.67 -17.44
CA THR A 615 -4.10 17.91 -17.93
C THR A 615 -3.48 18.73 -16.80
N THR A 616 -3.69 18.36 -15.54
CA THR A 616 -3.00 18.99 -14.41
C THR A 616 -2.93 18.01 -13.26
N MET A 617 -1.75 17.89 -12.65
CA MET A 617 -1.56 17.33 -11.32
C MET A 617 -0.84 18.36 -10.44
N THR A 618 -1.35 18.57 -9.24
CA THR A 618 -0.76 19.50 -8.26
C THR A 618 -1.20 19.17 -6.83
N ARG A 619 -0.54 19.75 -5.83
CA ARG A 619 -0.81 19.53 -4.42
C ARG A 619 -0.45 20.75 -3.56
N ASN A 620 -1.13 20.92 -2.43
CA ASN A 620 -0.94 22.06 -1.51
C ASN A 620 -0.52 21.65 -0.09
N GLY A 621 -0.06 20.40 0.13
CA GLY A 621 0.27 19.89 1.47
C GLY A 621 -0.92 19.31 2.23
N VAL A 622 -2.15 19.46 1.72
CA VAL A 622 -3.37 18.87 2.29
C VAL A 622 -4.12 18.05 1.25
N ASN A 623 -4.37 18.64 0.08
CA ASN A 623 -5.11 18.04 -1.02
C ASN A 623 -4.23 17.93 -2.27
N PHE A 624 -4.29 16.76 -2.90
CA PHE A 624 -3.83 16.53 -4.25
C PHE A 624 -5.00 16.82 -5.20
N GLY A 625 -4.78 17.59 -6.24
CA GLY A 625 -5.77 17.96 -7.24
C GLY A 625 -5.39 17.48 -8.63
N VAL A 626 -6.36 16.93 -9.35
CA VAL A 626 -6.25 16.64 -10.78
C VAL A 626 -7.31 17.40 -11.57
N ARG A 627 -6.94 17.80 -12.79
CA ARG A 627 -7.88 18.24 -13.85
C ARG A 627 -7.72 17.33 -15.06
N VAL A 628 -8.81 17.09 -15.77
CA VAL A 628 -8.85 16.25 -16.98
C VAL A 628 -9.37 17.05 -18.16
N ALA A 629 -9.05 16.61 -19.38
CA ALA A 629 -9.43 17.29 -20.61
C ALA A 629 -10.93 17.60 -20.70
N GLN A 630 -11.80 16.66 -20.31
CA GLN A 630 -13.26 16.83 -20.36
C GLN A 630 -13.82 17.91 -19.42
N THR A 631 -13.32 18.00 -18.19
CA THR A 631 -14.00 18.77 -17.12
C THR A 631 -13.40 20.15 -16.90
N GLU A 632 -12.62 20.64 -17.86
CA GLU A 632 -11.99 21.96 -17.82
C GLU A 632 -11.35 22.27 -16.44
N ASP A 633 -11.82 23.31 -15.76
CA ASP A 633 -11.26 23.82 -14.50
C ASP A 633 -11.80 23.15 -13.24
N GLN A 634 -12.66 22.14 -13.39
CA GLN A 634 -13.12 21.34 -12.27
C GLN A 634 -11.95 20.58 -11.64
N TRP A 635 -11.78 20.77 -10.33
CA TRP A 635 -10.83 20.03 -9.53
C TRP A 635 -11.45 18.73 -9.01
N HIS A 636 -10.72 17.63 -9.20
CA HIS A 636 -10.98 16.37 -8.51
C HIS A 636 -9.88 16.17 -7.48
N THR A 637 -10.25 16.10 -6.20
CA THR A 637 -9.29 16.15 -5.09
C THR A 637 -9.33 14.89 -4.24
N ALA A 638 -8.22 14.62 -3.56
CA ALA A 638 -8.09 13.64 -2.49
C ALA A 638 -6.96 14.08 -1.55
N PRO A 639 -6.92 13.61 -0.28
CA PRO A 639 -5.85 13.94 0.64
C PRO A 639 -4.47 13.55 0.07
N VAL A 640 -3.47 14.41 0.27
CA VAL A 640 -2.10 14.11 -0.17
C VAL A 640 -1.50 12.94 0.59
N ASN A 641 -0.58 12.23 -0.07
CA ASN A 641 0.31 11.28 0.59
C ASN A 641 1.57 12.00 1.11
N THR A 642 2.29 11.34 2.02
CA THR A 642 3.58 11.85 2.51
C THR A 642 4.73 11.27 1.68
N PRO A 643 5.68 12.08 1.20
CA PRO A 643 6.84 11.58 0.45
C PRO A 643 7.74 10.67 1.29
N LYS A 644 8.24 9.62 0.64
CA LYS A 644 9.23 8.70 1.22
C LYS A 644 10.55 8.85 0.47
N GLY A 645 11.65 8.95 1.20
CA GLY A 645 12.96 9.14 0.59
C GLY A 645 14.06 9.40 1.59
N LEU A 646 15.10 10.07 1.11
CA LEU A 646 16.30 10.37 1.89
C LEU A 646 16.12 11.70 2.63
N TYR A 647 16.27 11.66 3.94
CA TYR A 647 16.30 12.83 4.81
C TYR A 647 17.74 13.28 5.06
N PHE A 648 17.94 14.59 5.09
CA PHE A 648 19.24 15.18 5.40
C PHE A 648 19.64 14.88 6.84
N THR A 649 20.95 14.87 7.10
CA THR A 649 21.50 14.60 8.44
C THR A 649 20.82 15.48 9.51
N GLY A 650 20.24 14.83 10.52
CA GLY A 650 19.53 15.50 11.61
C GLY A 650 18.00 15.53 11.46
N PHE A 651 17.45 15.05 10.34
CA PHE A 651 16.00 14.95 10.11
C PHE A 651 15.57 13.50 9.86
N THR A 652 14.27 13.27 10.07
CA THR A 652 13.60 11.98 9.94
C THR A 652 12.26 12.14 9.21
N GLU A 653 11.61 11.02 8.89
CA GLU A 653 10.28 11.03 8.26
C GLU A 653 9.22 11.79 9.07
N ALA A 654 9.36 11.83 10.41
CA ALA A 654 8.45 12.57 11.29
C ALA A 654 8.53 14.10 11.14
N ASP A 655 9.59 14.61 10.52
CA ASP A 655 9.84 16.04 10.31
C ASP A 655 9.29 16.53 8.96
N GLY A 656 9.02 15.61 8.03
CA GLY A 656 8.56 15.91 6.68
C GLY A 656 7.12 16.44 6.64
N ASN A 657 6.89 17.43 5.78
CA ASN A 657 5.57 17.87 5.39
C ASN A 657 4.97 16.89 4.35
N PRO A 658 3.63 16.70 4.34
CA PRO A 658 2.96 16.01 3.24
C PRO A 658 3.22 16.68 1.87
N ASP A 659 2.96 15.97 0.77
CA ASP A 659 3.39 16.43 -0.56
C ASP A 659 2.77 17.77 -0.98
N ILE A 660 3.58 18.66 -1.57
CA ILE A 660 3.24 20.07 -1.82
C ILE A 660 3.96 20.62 -3.07
N GLY A 661 3.26 21.44 -3.86
CA GLY A 661 3.77 22.10 -5.06
C GLY A 661 2.96 21.88 -6.33
N ASP A 662 3.17 22.74 -7.33
CA ASP A 662 2.68 22.54 -8.70
C ASP A 662 3.66 21.74 -9.57
N SER A 663 4.81 21.34 -9.03
CA SER A 663 5.87 20.68 -9.79
C SER A 663 5.50 19.31 -10.38
N ALA A 664 4.42 18.68 -9.88
CA ALA A 664 3.79 17.51 -10.50
C ALA A 664 3.25 17.76 -11.93
N ILE A 665 3.24 19.03 -12.37
CA ILE A 665 3.03 19.38 -13.78
C ILE A 665 4.09 18.78 -14.70
N THR A 666 5.31 18.52 -14.18
CA THR A 666 6.40 17.90 -14.94
C THR A 666 6.07 16.44 -15.28
N GLU A 667 5.58 15.66 -14.31
CA GLU A 667 5.03 14.32 -14.55
C GLU A 667 3.79 14.33 -15.44
N THR A 668 2.96 15.38 -15.33
CA THR A 668 1.77 15.51 -16.19
C THR A 668 2.15 15.55 -17.68
N VAL A 669 3.29 16.15 -18.02
CA VAL A 669 3.81 16.19 -19.40
C VAL A 669 4.83 15.09 -19.73
N GLY A 670 4.95 14.08 -18.86
CA GLY A 670 5.71 12.87 -19.17
C GLY A 670 7.16 12.85 -18.71
N VAL A 671 7.64 13.90 -18.06
CA VAL A 671 8.99 13.94 -17.47
C VAL A 671 8.91 13.71 -15.95
N GLY A 672 9.93 14.06 -15.19
CA GLY A 672 10.00 13.78 -13.76
C GLY A 672 10.13 12.29 -13.50
N ALA A 673 9.40 11.78 -12.52
CA ALA A 673 9.40 10.34 -12.22
C ALA A 673 8.86 9.47 -13.38
N MET A 674 8.09 10.02 -14.31
CA MET A 674 7.64 9.31 -15.54
C MET A 674 8.79 8.99 -16.50
N ALA A 675 9.91 9.69 -16.37
CA ALA A 675 11.12 9.56 -17.17
C ALA A 675 12.33 9.20 -16.31
N MET A 676 12.12 8.56 -15.17
CA MET A 676 13.20 8.26 -14.21
C MET A 676 14.35 7.46 -14.83
N VAL A 677 14.05 6.60 -15.82
CA VAL A 677 15.05 5.85 -16.60
C VAL A 677 16.02 6.75 -17.37
N ALA A 678 15.65 7.99 -17.69
CA ALA A 678 16.57 8.98 -18.26
C ALA A 678 17.63 9.42 -17.24
N ALA A 679 17.29 9.41 -15.95
CA ALA A 679 18.09 9.99 -14.88
C ALA A 679 18.45 8.98 -13.78
N PRO A 680 19.14 7.86 -14.06
CA PRO A 680 19.41 6.83 -13.04
C PRO A 680 20.25 7.33 -11.86
N GLY A 681 20.96 8.46 -12.01
CA GLY A 681 21.65 9.11 -10.88
C GLY A 681 20.69 9.69 -9.83
N VAL A 682 19.43 9.94 -10.18
CA VAL A 682 18.43 10.53 -9.27
C VAL A 682 17.90 9.52 -8.27
N THR A 683 17.87 8.22 -8.61
CA THR A 683 17.22 7.19 -7.79
C THR A 683 17.76 7.18 -6.37
N ARG A 684 19.09 7.15 -6.22
CA ARG A 684 19.76 7.19 -4.91
C ARG A 684 19.43 8.45 -4.10
N PHE A 685 19.25 9.58 -4.77
CA PHE A 685 18.94 10.85 -4.11
C PHE A 685 17.50 10.90 -3.60
N VAL A 686 16.55 10.31 -4.35
CA VAL A 686 15.14 10.20 -3.94
C VAL A 686 14.86 8.94 -3.10
N GLY A 687 15.90 8.21 -2.69
CA GLY A 687 15.76 6.97 -1.91
C GLY A 687 15.18 5.79 -2.67
N ALA A 688 15.13 5.86 -4.02
CA ALA A 688 14.92 4.71 -4.89
C ALA A 688 16.23 3.93 -5.08
N GLY A 689 16.17 2.68 -5.50
CA GLY A 689 17.37 1.84 -5.63
C GLY A 689 18.22 2.16 -6.86
N GLY A 690 18.37 1.21 -7.79
CA GLY A 690 19.30 1.27 -8.91
C GLY A 690 18.68 1.68 -10.25
N PHE A 691 19.42 1.41 -11.33
CA PHE A 691 18.94 1.58 -12.70
C PHE A 691 17.69 0.73 -13.00
N GLU A 692 17.66 -0.52 -12.53
CA GLU A 692 16.50 -1.41 -12.72
C GLU A 692 15.24 -0.81 -12.09
N ASP A 693 15.31 -0.21 -10.91
CA ASP A 693 14.16 0.46 -10.29
C ASP A 693 13.70 1.67 -11.12
N ALA A 694 14.62 2.43 -11.73
CA ALA A 694 14.28 3.53 -12.63
C ALA A 694 13.56 3.05 -13.89
N LEU A 695 14.04 1.93 -14.46
CA LEU A 695 13.45 1.27 -15.62
C LEU A 695 12.06 0.70 -15.29
N GLU A 696 11.93 -0.03 -14.18
CA GLU A 696 10.68 -0.57 -13.67
C GLU A 696 9.66 0.55 -13.40
N THR A 697 10.09 1.64 -12.76
CA THR A 697 9.23 2.81 -12.50
C THR A 697 8.71 3.40 -13.81
N SER A 698 9.59 3.63 -14.79
CA SER A 698 9.20 4.23 -16.07
C SER A 698 8.30 3.28 -16.88
N ASN A 699 8.57 1.97 -16.86
CA ASN A 699 7.73 0.94 -17.46
C ASN A 699 6.36 0.83 -16.77
N GLU A 700 6.29 0.98 -15.46
CA GLU A 700 5.03 0.99 -14.72
C GLU A 700 4.20 2.21 -15.10
N MET A 701 4.81 3.40 -15.19
CA MET A 701 4.15 4.63 -15.61
C MET A 701 3.63 4.57 -17.05
N ALA A 702 4.35 3.88 -17.96
CA ALA A 702 3.88 3.65 -19.32
C ALA A 702 2.53 2.90 -19.37
N LYS A 703 2.22 2.06 -18.38
CA LYS A 703 0.95 1.30 -18.31
C LYS A 703 -0.27 2.19 -18.10
N ILE A 704 -0.10 3.36 -17.47
CA ILE A 704 -1.18 4.31 -17.20
C ILE A 704 -1.26 5.46 -18.21
N CYS A 705 -0.32 5.51 -19.16
CA CYS A 705 -0.26 6.54 -20.19
C CYS A 705 -0.89 6.06 -21.50
N PHE A 706 -1.35 7.02 -22.31
CA PHE A 706 -1.96 6.77 -23.61
C PHE A 706 -0.91 6.36 -24.65
N GLY A 707 0.28 6.95 -24.62
CA GLY A 707 1.38 6.59 -25.51
C GLY A 707 2.73 7.17 -25.06
N HIS A 708 3.60 7.45 -26.03
CA HIS A 708 4.93 8.02 -25.80
C HIS A 708 5.17 9.28 -26.67
N ASN A 709 5.92 10.25 -26.15
CA ASN A 709 6.29 11.48 -26.84
C ASN A 709 7.68 11.34 -27.50
N PRO A 710 7.76 11.20 -28.83
CA PRO A 710 9.02 10.98 -29.54
C PRO A 710 9.97 12.20 -29.53
N THR A 711 9.45 13.40 -29.23
CA THR A 711 10.27 14.63 -29.14
C THR A 711 11.26 14.55 -27.99
N PHE A 712 10.93 13.83 -26.92
CA PHE A 712 11.78 13.62 -25.76
C PHE A 712 12.18 12.15 -25.67
N SER A 713 13.09 11.74 -26.56
CA SER A 713 13.62 10.37 -26.65
C SER A 713 14.69 10.10 -25.58
N ILE A 714 14.64 8.93 -24.95
CA ILE A 714 15.51 8.54 -23.84
C ILE A 714 16.47 7.42 -24.27
N PRO A 715 17.79 7.67 -24.38
CA PRO A 715 18.76 6.68 -24.86
C PRO A 715 18.84 5.41 -23.99
N THR A 716 18.70 5.55 -22.68
CA THR A 716 18.70 4.43 -21.72
C THR A 716 17.43 3.60 -21.76
N TRP A 717 16.42 4.04 -22.50
CA TRP A 717 15.17 3.33 -22.74
C TRP A 717 15.02 2.96 -24.23
N ASP A 718 16.15 2.62 -24.86
CA ASP A 718 16.26 2.28 -26.28
C ASP A 718 15.60 3.33 -27.21
N PHE A 719 15.85 4.61 -26.90
CA PHE A 719 15.31 5.76 -27.62
C PHE A 719 13.78 5.86 -27.61
N GLN A 720 13.09 5.12 -26.73
CA GLN A 720 11.68 5.32 -26.49
C GLN A 720 11.42 6.75 -26.01
N GLY A 721 10.29 7.32 -26.43
CA GLY A 721 9.84 8.63 -25.96
C GLY A 721 9.40 8.60 -24.50
N THR A 722 9.46 9.73 -23.82
CA THR A 722 8.81 9.93 -22.51
C THR A 722 7.33 9.52 -22.53
N CYS A 723 6.77 9.16 -21.37
CA CYS A 723 5.36 8.82 -21.26
C CYS A 723 4.46 9.99 -21.71
N LEU A 724 3.31 9.71 -22.34
CA LEU A 724 2.43 10.75 -22.90
C LEU A 724 0.96 10.48 -22.56
N GLY A 725 0.34 11.44 -21.87
CA GLY A 725 -1.08 11.48 -21.57
C GLY A 725 -1.51 10.44 -20.55
N ILE A 726 -1.50 10.78 -19.27
CA ILE A 726 -2.02 9.92 -18.20
C ILE A 726 -3.54 9.75 -18.41
N ASP A 727 -4.02 8.52 -18.59
CA ASP A 727 -5.44 8.21 -18.83
C ASP A 727 -6.10 7.77 -17.51
N ILE A 728 -7.10 8.52 -17.03
CA ILE A 728 -7.77 8.20 -15.76
C ILE A 728 -8.42 6.82 -15.75
N ARG A 729 -8.84 6.28 -16.92
CA ARG A 729 -9.41 4.93 -17.02
C ARG A 729 -8.36 3.90 -16.67
N LYS A 730 -7.15 4.03 -17.22
CA LYS A 730 -6.03 3.11 -16.96
C LYS A 730 -5.55 3.20 -15.51
N VAL A 731 -5.48 4.41 -14.95
CA VAL A 731 -5.12 4.62 -13.54
C VAL A 731 -6.10 3.89 -12.62
N VAL A 732 -7.41 4.11 -12.81
CA VAL A 732 -8.44 3.47 -11.99
C VAL A 732 -8.48 1.97 -12.24
N GLU A 733 -8.48 1.52 -13.49
CA GLU A 733 -8.55 0.10 -13.87
C GLU A 733 -7.42 -0.74 -13.27
N THR A 734 -6.18 -0.25 -13.39
CA THR A 734 -4.98 -0.98 -12.94
C THR A 734 -4.68 -0.77 -11.47
N GLY A 735 -5.20 0.30 -10.86
CA GLY A 735 -4.83 0.75 -9.52
C GLY A 735 -3.40 1.30 -9.43
N ILE A 736 -2.70 1.46 -10.55
CA ILE A 736 -1.38 2.09 -10.61
C ILE A 736 -1.59 3.60 -10.63
N THR A 737 -1.03 4.32 -9.66
CA THR A 737 -1.11 5.79 -9.61
C THR A 737 0.21 6.46 -10.01
N PRO A 738 0.16 7.66 -10.62
CA PRO A 738 1.35 8.45 -10.95
C PRO A 738 2.33 8.54 -9.78
N ILE A 739 3.59 8.18 -10.02
CA ILE A 739 4.70 8.46 -9.11
C ILE A 739 5.26 9.86 -9.42
N ILE A 740 5.72 10.55 -8.39
CA ILE A 740 6.20 11.94 -8.45
C ILE A 740 7.51 12.02 -7.69
N ASN A 741 8.53 12.59 -8.31
CA ASN A 741 9.79 12.91 -7.67
C ASN A 741 9.66 14.25 -6.95
N THR A 742 9.92 14.36 -5.66
CA THR A 742 9.60 15.59 -4.91
C THR A 742 10.62 15.93 -3.83
N GLY A 743 10.76 17.24 -3.56
CA GLY A 743 11.56 17.74 -2.45
C GLY A 743 10.75 17.65 -1.17
N ILE A 744 11.39 17.30 -0.06
CA ILE A 744 10.72 17.19 1.24
C ILE A 744 10.95 18.48 2.01
N ALA A 745 9.88 19.24 2.27
CA ALA A 745 9.90 20.40 3.14
C ALA A 745 9.71 19.98 4.60
N HIS A 746 10.27 20.71 5.55
CA HIS A 746 9.98 20.51 6.97
C HIS A 746 8.54 20.95 7.28
N LYS A 747 7.82 20.24 8.16
CA LYS A 747 6.43 20.61 8.52
C LYS A 747 6.32 21.94 9.28
N GLU A 748 7.37 22.35 10.00
CA GLU A 748 7.43 23.66 10.67
C GLU A 748 7.86 24.77 9.69
N ALA A 749 7.14 25.89 9.72
CA ALA A 749 7.46 27.08 8.96
C ALA A 749 8.87 27.62 9.30
N GLY A 750 9.60 28.14 8.32
CA GLY A 750 10.89 28.80 8.53
C GLY A 750 12.13 27.90 8.39
N VAL A 751 11.97 26.57 8.45
CA VAL A 751 13.11 25.63 8.46
C VAL A 751 13.68 25.38 7.06
N GLY A 752 12.81 25.05 6.09
CA GLY A 752 13.20 24.82 4.70
C GLY A 752 13.18 23.35 4.28
N GLN A 753 14.03 23.00 3.31
CA GLN A 753 14.12 21.63 2.78
C GLN A 753 14.87 20.70 3.73
N VAL A 754 14.36 19.48 3.90
CA VAL A 754 14.90 18.46 4.81
C VAL A 754 15.14 17.11 4.14
N GLY A 755 14.82 16.97 2.86
CA GLY A 755 15.09 15.76 2.10
C GLY A 755 14.61 15.82 0.66
N ALA A 756 14.66 14.66 0.02
CA ALA A 756 14.09 14.40 -1.30
C ALA A 756 13.58 12.96 -1.36
N GLY A 757 12.54 12.73 -2.14
CA GLY A 757 11.88 11.43 -2.17
C GLY A 757 10.96 11.25 -3.34
N THR A 758 10.20 10.17 -3.27
CA THR A 758 9.10 9.89 -4.18
C THR A 758 7.79 9.84 -3.42
N VAL A 759 6.70 10.13 -4.12
CA VAL A 759 5.35 10.03 -3.59
C VAL A 759 4.43 9.60 -4.71
N ARG A 760 3.37 8.86 -4.38
CA ARG A 760 2.33 8.50 -5.33
C ARG A 760 1.14 9.43 -5.20
N ALA A 761 0.56 9.82 -6.32
CA ALA A 761 -0.73 10.50 -6.34
C ALA A 761 -1.80 9.60 -5.69
N PRO A 762 -2.71 10.15 -4.88
CA PRO A 762 -3.77 9.38 -4.24
C PRO A 762 -4.80 8.90 -5.29
N LEU A 763 -5.19 7.61 -5.25
CA LEU A 763 -6.11 7.03 -6.24
C LEU A 763 -7.48 7.75 -6.27
N GLY A 764 -7.96 8.22 -5.12
CA GLY A 764 -9.30 8.80 -4.98
C GLY A 764 -9.56 10.03 -5.87
N CYS A 765 -8.55 10.83 -6.21
CA CYS A 765 -8.76 11.97 -7.11
C CYS A 765 -9.03 11.51 -8.56
N PHE A 766 -8.50 10.36 -8.97
CA PHE A 766 -8.76 9.76 -10.28
C PHE A 766 -10.11 9.04 -10.32
N GLU A 767 -10.51 8.38 -9.24
CA GLU A 767 -11.87 7.81 -9.12
C GLU A 767 -12.95 8.90 -9.16
N ASN A 768 -12.70 10.03 -8.48
CA ASN A 768 -13.56 11.21 -8.54
C ASN A 768 -13.65 11.78 -9.97
N ALA A 769 -12.51 11.90 -10.65
CA ALA A 769 -12.46 12.35 -12.04
C ALA A 769 -13.20 11.40 -12.98
N LEU A 770 -13.05 10.08 -12.80
CA LEU A 770 -13.72 9.07 -13.62
C LEU A 770 -15.23 9.09 -13.40
N THR A 771 -15.67 9.27 -12.16
CA THR A 771 -17.09 9.42 -11.81
C THR A 771 -17.70 10.66 -12.46
N ALA A 772 -17.00 11.80 -12.40
CA ALA A 772 -17.45 13.03 -13.04
C ALA A 772 -17.50 12.89 -14.57
N TYR A 773 -16.49 12.25 -15.18
CA TYR A 773 -16.45 11.96 -16.61
C TYR A 773 -17.63 11.08 -17.06
N ALA A 774 -17.91 10.00 -16.32
CA ALA A 774 -19.02 9.10 -16.61
C ALA A 774 -20.37 9.84 -16.54
N LYS A 775 -20.55 10.69 -15.52
CA LYS A 775 -21.75 11.53 -15.38
C LYS A 775 -21.94 12.49 -16.55
N ASP A 776 -20.87 13.08 -17.06
CA ASP A 776 -20.94 13.97 -18.24
C ASP A 776 -21.33 13.22 -19.52
N LEU A 777 -21.01 11.93 -19.62
CA LEU A 777 -21.49 11.04 -20.67
C LEU A 777 -22.92 10.51 -20.44
N GLY A 778 -23.55 10.86 -19.32
CA GLY A 778 -24.90 10.37 -18.96
C GLY A 778 -24.92 8.94 -18.42
N ILE A 779 -23.77 8.43 -17.97
CA ILE A 779 -23.65 7.11 -17.33
C ILE A 779 -23.92 7.28 -15.83
N ASP A 780 -24.95 6.59 -15.32
CA ASP A 780 -25.30 6.52 -13.90
C ASP A 780 -25.23 5.06 -13.42
N VAL A 781 -24.46 4.81 -12.37
CA VAL A 781 -24.14 3.47 -11.85
C VAL A 781 -24.38 3.30 -10.35
N ASP A 782 -24.92 4.35 -9.71
CA ASP A 782 -25.18 4.41 -8.27
C ASP A 782 -26.34 3.50 -7.85
#